data_AF-A0A9P4SCZ8-F1
#
_entry.id   AF-A0A9P4SCZ8-F1
#
_cell.length_a   1.000
_cell.length_b   1.000
_cell.length_c   1.000
_cell.angle_alpha   90.00
_cell.angle_beta   90.00
_cell.angle_gamma   90.00
#
_symmetry.space_group_name_H-M   'P 1'
#
loop_
_entity.id
_entity.type
_entity.pdbx_description
1 polymer ?
#
loop_
_entity_poly.entity_id
_entity_poly.type
_entity_poly.pdbx_seq_one_letter_code
_entity_poly.pdbx_strand_id
1 'polypeptide(L)'
;MKSSSSDSEEEHEVLDYVRQPSPEVVIPTSRSVKLPYTSSRSGLVYDVRMRFHAEIVSEYADATDVHPEDPRRILEIYEELLHAGLIEEDPAEPGTAHEYTLKRLQAREATGAEICLVHSKRHFKWVRDLESMTRDELVDLGNQMDSLYLHGSTFFCARLSAGGAIEACRAVVTGHVKNSIAVIRPPGHHAEPKKPGGFCLFNNVSIAARVCQADYPDLCRKVLILDWDVHHGNGVQEAFYDDPNVLYISLHVHKDGTFYPTGPTGNHTYCGGPSAIGKNVNIPWSRHGMGDGDYMLAFQTIIMPVAMEFDPDLVIISAGFDAAEGDTLGGCHVSPACYAHMTHMLMSLAHGKVAVCLEGGYNLRSIAKSALAVTRTLMGEPPDRLENLIATDSGAEVIDLVIKQQSRFWKCLYPKTESRAVVKGNPIHDILREWQSMLLGSEYNMSELFILREEISPSFSKQVLATENYAHSGPLLVIVHDPPQANGQAHHRTGLLDLHNTHLADETKTYIDWACTHGFAVIDVNIPKQITGLEDPSVSEESAEKHTQLSRDLLQYIWENYIEINDSQQIFMMGVGAAGAHVLHLLSSNEEIMDRVAHVINFVADNALLAVRRQTDDASAWYWRNSHVFVANSHLAWDPERKKRKKYGNIIKSPYDGINDMLYAHRHDVTTFLDQSTQEWQKGQTEQQRRKRKELNSNLLNASTHLQEITSTSDERSGLRSPGGPPIGMFGVSAGPFGGVRQQGLGGGREIK
;
A
#
# COMPACT_ATOMS: atom_id res chain seq x y z
N MET A 1 -49.38 60.64 31.99
CA MET A 1 -50.45 61.09 31.08
C MET A 1 -50.45 60.18 29.85
N LYS A 2 -51.61 59.61 29.49
CA LYS A 2 -51.99 58.98 28.19
C LYS A 2 -51.01 57.94 27.58
N SER A 3 -51.31 56.63 27.63
CA SER A 3 -52.33 55.83 26.87
C SER A 3 -51.96 55.66 25.39
N SER A 4 -51.89 54.45 24.82
CA SER A 4 -52.98 53.44 24.63
C SER A 4 -52.42 52.00 24.65
N SER A 5 -52.98 51.00 25.35
CA SER A 5 -54.15 50.15 24.98
C SER A 5 -54.10 49.60 23.54
N SER A 6 -54.23 48.30 23.25
CA SER A 6 -54.43 47.07 24.06
C SER A 6 -54.04 45.85 23.15
N ASP A 7 -54.27 44.54 23.37
CA ASP A 7 -55.19 43.74 24.22
C ASP A 7 -54.65 42.29 24.40
N SER A 8 -55.39 41.44 25.14
CA SER A 8 -55.27 39.95 25.31
C SER A 8 -54.10 39.36 26.12
N GLU A 9 -54.48 38.48 27.06
CA GLU A 9 -53.63 37.71 27.97
C GLU A 9 -53.38 36.30 27.39
N GLU A 10 -52.12 35.86 27.30
CA GLU A 10 -51.75 34.44 27.28
C GLU A 10 -50.87 34.16 28.50
N GLU A 11 -51.35 33.31 29.41
CA GLU A 11 -50.60 32.83 30.56
C GLU A 11 -49.51 31.85 30.10
N HIS A 12 -48.32 32.37 29.78
CA HIS A 12 -47.14 31.53 29.70
C HIS A 12 -46.72 31.09 31.10
N GLU A 13 -47.02 29.82 31.45
CA GLU A 13 -46.32 29.12 32.53
C GLU A 13 -44.81 29.23 32.30
N VAL A 14 -44.14 30.05 33.11
CA VAL A 14 -42.69 30.06 33.18
C VAL A 14 -42.28 28.77 33.87
N LEU A 15 -41.98 27.75 33.07
CA LEU A 15 -41.30 26.55 33.54
C LEU A 15 -39.96 26.96 34.15
N ASP A 16 -39.92 27.03 35.47
CA ASP A 16 -38.70 27.19 36.25
C ASP A 16 -37.79 26.00 35.94
N TYR A 17 -36.90 26.20 34.96
CA TYR A 17 -35.81 25.28 34.68
C TYR A 17 -34.87 25.31 35.90
N VAL A 18 -35.16 24.41 36.84
CA VAL A 18 -34.24 24.02 37.92
C VAL A 18 -32.94 23.61 37.23
N ARG A 19 -31.97 24.51 37.20
CA ARG A 19 -30.61 24.20 36.74
C ARG A 19 -30.14 23.04 37.58
N GLN A 20 -30.01 21.86 36.96
CA GLN A 20 -29.29 20.77 37.58
C GLN A 20 -27.92 21.31 37.98
N PRO A 21 -27.45 21.07 39.21
CA PRO A 21 -26.13 21.52 39.62
C PRO A 21 -25.12 20.95 38.62
N SER A 22 -24.26 21.82 38.07
CA SER A 22 -23.18 21.41 37.20
C SER A 22 -22.45 20.23 37.86
N PRO A 23 -22.15 19.13 37.14
CA PRO A 23 -21.48 17.99 37.74
C PRO A 23 -20.23 18.48 38.45
N GLU A 24 -20.12 18.15 39.74
CA GLU A 24 -19.05 18.65 40.58
C GLU A 24 -17.72 18.18 39.98
N VAL A 25 -16.96 19.12 39.42
CA VAL A 25 -15.67 18.81 38.79
C VAL A 25 -14.70 18.53 39.93
N VAL A 26 -14.72 17.29 40.40
CA VAL A 26 -13.74 16.75 41.33
C VAL A 26 -12.41 16.66 40.59
N ILE A 27 -11.72 17.80 40.50
CA ILE A 27 -10.31 17.85 40.13
C ILE A 27 -9.61 16.96 41.17
N PRO A 28 -9.02 15.82 40.78
CA PRO A 28 -8.33 14.97 41.74
C PRO A 28 -7.22 15.81 42.37
N THR A 29 -7.24 15.97 43.70
CA THR A 29 -6.16 16.66 44.40
C THR A 29 -4.86 15.97 44.03
N SER A 30 -3.98 16.70 43.33
CA SER A 30 -2.77 16.11 42.77
C SER A 30 -1.99 15.38 43.85
N ARG A 31 -1.71 14.09 43.60
CA ARG A 31 -0.73 13.34 44.40
C ARG A 31 0.71 13.77 44.10
N SER A 32 0.93 14.69 43.17
CA SER A 32 2.26 15.23 42.89
C SER A 32 2.73 16.13 44.03
N VAL A 33 3.90 15.81 44.57
CA VAL A 33 4.86 16.84 44.98
C VAL A 33 4.90 17.90 43.86
N LYS A 34 4.95 19.21 44.19
CA LYS A 34 5.06 20.28 43.18
C LYS A 34 6.12 19.87 42.16
N LEU A 35 5.74 19.77 40.87
CA LEU A 35 6.66 19.36 39.81
C LEU A 35 7.92 20.24 39.91
N PRO A 36 9.09 19.68 40.21
CA PRO A 36 10.31 20.46 40.20
C PRO A 36 10.54 20.89 38.76
N TYR A 37 10.54 22.20 38.50
CA TYR A 37 11.15 22.72 37.28
C TYR A 37 12.63 22.29 37.33
N THR A 38 12.97 21.29 36.53
CA THR A 38 14.31 20.73 36.49
C THR A 38 15.26 21.76 35.87
N SER A 39 16.01 22.46 36.72
CA SER A 39 17.17 23.26 36.33
C SER A 39 18.37 22.40 35.88
N SER A 40 18.26 21.08 35.94
CA SER A 40 19.30 20.16 35.46
C SER A 40 19.51 20.28 33.96
N ARG A 41 20.76 20.46 33.57
CA ARG A 41 21.22 20.47 32.17
C ARG A 41 20.98 19.11 31.50
N SER A 42 21.01 19.10 30.17
CA SER A 42 21.10 17.87 29.36
C SER A 42 22.53 17.33 29.39
N GLY A 43 22.69 16.01 29.46
CA GLY A 43 23.99 15.33 29.46
C GLY A 43 24.56 15.07 28.07
N LEU A 44 25.87 15.13 27.92
CA LEU A 44 26.61 14.71 26.72
C LEU A 44 27.70 13.70 27.09
N VAL A 45 27.64 12.51 26.52
CA VAL A 45 28.79 11.58 26.48
C VAL A 45 29.46 11.67 25.11
N TYR A 46 30.77 11.87 25.10
CA TYR A 46 31.65 11.76 23.94
C TYR A 46 33.07 11.45 24.43
N ASP A 47 33.79 10.57 23.72
CA ASP A 47 35.19 10.29 23.98
C ASP A 47 35.94 10.06 22.67
N VAL A 48 36.95 10.89 22.40
CA VAL A 48 37.75 10.84 21.17
C VAL A 48 38.43 9.50 20.95
N ARG A 49 38.70 8.72 22.02
CA ARG A 49 39.35 7.40 21.94
C ARG A 49 38.46 6.33 21.31
N MET A 50 37.14 6.55 21.22
CA MET A 50 36.23 5.70 20.44
C MET A 50 36.58 5.72 18.94
N ARG A 51 37.31 6.73 18.46
CA ARG A 51 37.80 6.83 17.08
C ARG A 51 38.96 5.89 16.75
N PHE A 52 39.55 5.22 17.76
CA PHE A 52 40.68 4.29 17.55
C PHE A 52 40.29 2.93 16.98
N HIS A 53 38.99 2.61 16.92
CA HIS A 53 38.47 1.50 16.13
C HIS A 53 38.19 2.03 14.72
N ALA A 54 39.03 1.68 13.76
CA ALA A 54 38.94 2.15 12.38
C ALA A 54 39.24 0.98 11.45
N GLU A 55 38.73 1.03 10.22
CA GLU A 55 39.04 0.02 9.22
C GLU A 55 40.55 -0.06 8.96
N ILE A 56 41.03 -1.29 8.81
CA ILE A 56 42.42 -1.58 8.44
C ILE A 56 42.55 -1.44 6.92
N VAL A 57 42.65 -0.21 6.44
CA VAL A 57 42.77 0.10 5.00
C VAL A 57 44.07 -0.51 4.44
N SER A 58 43.96 -1.26 3.34
CA SER A 58 45.10 -1.81 2.59
C SER A 58 45.86 -0.69 1.86
N GLU A 59 47.18 -0.82 1.68
CA GLU A 59 47.99 0.14 0.91
C GLU A 59 47.58 0.24 -0.58
N TYR A 60 46.70 -0.65 -1.04
CA TYR A 60 46.17 -0.72 -2.40
C TYR A 60 44.67 -0.38 -2.51
N ALA A 61 44.01 0.02 -1.43
CA ALA A 61 42.60 0.43 -1.47
C ALA A 61 42.44 1.76 -2.24
N ASP A 62 41.40 1.87 -3.05
CA ASP A 62 41.09 3.12 -3.74
C ASP A 62 40.56 4.16 -2.74
N ALA A 63 40.85 5.44 -2.97
CA ALA A 63 40.37 6.54 -2.12
C ALA A 63 38.84 6.74 -2.18
N THR A 64 38.16 5.96 -3.04
CA THR A 64 36.71 5.90 -3.18
C THR A 64 36.06 4.77 -2.36
N ASP A 65 36.85 3.80 -1.87
CA ASP A 65 36.41 2.61 -1.15
C ASP A 65 36.67 2.78 0.36
N VAL A 66 35.93 3.70 0.98
CA VAL A 66 35.99 3.99 2.42
C VAL A 66 34.79 3.36 3.10
N HIS A 67 35.04 2.47 4.06
CA HIS A 67 33.97 1.81 4.81
C HIS A 67 33.02 2.83 5.49
N PRO A 68 31.69 2.64 5.38
CA PRO A 68 30.70 3.66 5.77
C PRO A 68 30.71 4.00 7.27
N GLU A 69 31.00 3.03 8.15
CA GLU A 69 31.19 3.28 9.57
C GLU A 69 32.57 3.92 9.85
N ASP A 70 32.63 5.24 9.66
CA ASP A 70 33.84 6.05 9.75
C ASP A 70 34.07 6.66 11.16
N PRO A 71 35.29 6.64 11.72
CA PRO A 71 35.66 7.39 12.94
C PRO A 71 35.29 8.88 12.97
N ARG A 72 35.09 9.52 11.81
CA ARG A 72 34.63 10.91 11.67
C ARG A 72 33.17 11.09 12.05
N ARG A 73 32.32 10.06 12.01
CA ARG A 73 30.88 10.15 12.35
C ARG A 73 30.63 10.83 13.70
N ILE A 74 31.35 10.41 14.74
CA ILE A 74 31.26 11.03 16.08
C ILE A 74 32.00 12.36 16.21
N LEU A 75 32.97 12.63 15.33
CA LEU A 75 33.69 13.91 15.30
C LEU A 75 32.80 15.01 14.71
N GLU A 76 32.17 14.77 13.57
CA GLU A 76 31.32 15.73 12.86
C GLU A 76 30.10 16.13 13.72
N ILE A 77 29.51 15.18 14.45
CA ILE A 77 28.49 15.50 15.47
C ILE A 77 29.08 16.40 16.56
N TYR A 78 30.26 16.07 17.10
CA TYR A 78 30.88 16.86 18.16
C TYR A 78 31.23 18.29 17.71
N GLU A 79 31.79 18.45 16.51
CA GLU A 79 32.12 19.74 15.91
C GLU A 79 30.85 20.54 15.58
N GLU A 80 29.78 19.93 15.07
CA GLU A 80 28.50 20.62 14.84
C GLU A 80 27.86 21.12 16.15
N LEU A 81 27.92 20.32 17.23
CA LEU A 81 27.47 20.73 18.56
C LEU A 81 28.33 21.86 19.16
N LEU A 82 29.64 21.85 18.87
CA LEU A 82 30.58 22.90 19.28
C LEU A 82 30.32 24.20 18.51
N HIS A 83 30.20 24.15 17.18
CA HIS A 83 29.85 25.29 16.32
C HIS A 83 28.47 25.88 16.65
N ALA A 84 27.53 25.07 17.13
CA ALA A 84 26.24 25.51 17.63
C ALA A 84 26.28 26.17 19.03
N GLY A 85 27.45 26.21 19.70
CA GLY A 85 27.63 26.82 21.02
C GLY A 85 27.11 25.98 22.19
N LEU A 86 26.83 24.69 21.98
CA LEU A 86 26.23 23.81 22.99
C LEU A 86 27.28 23.14 23.90
N ILE A 87 28.57 23.24 23.55
CA ILE A 87 29.72 22.66 24.24
C ILE A 87 30.76 23.77 24.46
N GLU A 88 31.49 23.73 25.58
CA GLU A 88 32.60 24.64 25.88
C GLU A 88 33.91 24.12 25.26
N GLU A 89 34.68 24.99 24.60
CA GLU A 89 35.93 24.61 23.89
C GLU A 89 37.04 24.14 24.84
N ASP A 90 37.23 24.80 25.99
CA ASP A 90 38.22 24.43 26.99
C ASP A 90 37.69 24.64 28.44
N PRO A 91 37.58 23.58 29.27
CA PRO A 91 37.22 23.72 30.69
C PRO A 91 38.30 24.42 31.55
N ALA A 92 39.48 24.73 31.01
CA ALA A 92 40.58 25.41 31.71
C ALA A 92 40.53 26.96 31.65
N GLU A 93 39.72 27.57 30.78
CA GLU A 93 39.49 29.03 30.74
C GLU A 93 38.07 29.40 31.20
N PRO A 94 37.86 29.84 32.46
CA PRO A 94 36.52 30.06 33.04
C PRO A 94 35.77 31.32 32.53
N GLY A 95 36.04 31.79 31.31
CA GLY A 95 35.66 33.12 30.83
C GLY A 95 34.29 33.23 30.16
N THR A 96 33.77 32.16 29.56
CA THR A 96 32.63 32.22 28.62
C THR A 96 31.61 31.09 28.79
N ALA A 97 31.44 30.57 30.02
CA ALA A 97 30.42 29.56 30.31
C ALA A 97 29.01 30.10 30.04
N HIS A 98 28.47 29.81 28.85
CA HIS A 98 27.09 30.17 28.49
C HIS A 98 26.12 29.44 29.44
N GLU A 99 25.02 30.11 29.80
CA GLU A 99 24.02 29.56 30.74
C GLU A 99 23.43 28.23 30.25
N TYR A 100 23.41 28.03 28.92
CA TYR A 100 22.77 26.94 28.18
C TYR A 100 23.75 25.92 27.58
N THR A 101 24.82 25.51 28.27
CA THR A 101 25.75 24.46 27.78
C THR A 101 25.42 23.05 28.27
N LEU A 102 25.77 22.02 27.48
CA LEU A 102 25.61 20.61 27.83
C LEU A 102 26.50 20.21 29.01
N LYS A 103 25.99 19.33 29.88
CA LYS A 103 26.78 18.74 30.98
C LYS A 103 27.60 17.57 30.43
N ARG A 104 28.92 17.73 30.33
CA ARG A 104 29.81 16.62 29.96
C ARG A 104 29.75 15.50 31.00
N LEU A 105 29.39 14.30 30.54
CA LEU A 105 29.43 13.04 31.25
C LEU A 105 30.65 12.25 30.76
N GLN A 106 31.41 11.67 31.68
CA GLN A 106 32.64 10.96 31.35
C GLN A 106 32.33 9.54 30.89
N ALA A 107 32.80 9.16 29.70
CA ALA A 107 32.76 7.77 29.27
C ALA A 107 33.74 6.94 30.10
N ARG A 108 33.36 5.70 30.38
CA ARG A 108 34.23 4.68 30.97
C ARG A 108 34.12 3.39 30.18
N GLU A 109 35.01 2.45 30.44
CA GLU A 109 34.81 1.10 29.94
C GLU A 109 33.72 0.38 30.75
N ALA A 110 32.78 -0.26 30.06
CA ALA A 110 31.90 -1.25 30.66
C ALA A 110 32.73 -2.44 31.19
N THR A 111 32.34 -2.96 32.34
CA THR A 111 32.96 -4.15 32.93
C THR A 111 32.45 -5.41 32.22
N GLY A 112 33.24 -6.50 32.28
CA GLY A 112 32.80 -7.78 31.75
C GLY A 112 31.53 -8.31 32.44
N ALA A 113 31.25 -7.92 33.69
CA ALA A 113 30.04 -8.29 34.40
C ALA A 113 28.80 -7.56 33.82
N GLU A 114 28.89 -6.25 33.59
CA GLU A 114 27.81 -5.45 32.97
C GLU A 114 27.50 -5.94 31.55
N ILE A 115 28.53 -6.19 30.72
CA ILE A 115 28.35 -6.72 29.36
C ILE A 115 27.70 -8.11 29.38
N CYS A 116 28.04 -8.94 30.38
CA CYS A 116 27.46 -10.28 30.55
C CYS A 116 26.02 -10.29 31.11
N LEU A 117 25.38 -9.13 31.34
CA LEU A 117 23.94 -9.05 31.59
C LEU A 117 23.11 -9.27 30.32
N VAL A 118 23.71 -9.05 29.14
CA VAL A 118 23.10 -9.28 27.82
C VAL A 118 23.85 -10.36 27.06
N HIS A 119 25.18 -10.25 26.99
CA HIS A 119 26.01 -11.11 26.16
C HIS A 119 26.46 -12.36 26.90
N SER A 120 26.55 -13.48 26.19
CA SER A 120 27.14 -14.69 26.74
C SER A 120 28.62 -14.46 27.09
N LYS A 121 29.10 -15.12 28.17
CA LYS A 121 30.53 -15.10 28.55
C LYS A 121 31.45 -15.56 27.41
N ARG A 122 30.94 -16.41 26.49
CA ARG A 122 31.65 -16.84 25.28
C ARG A 122 31.81 -15.69 24.28
N HIS A 123 30.76 -14.92 24.02
CA HIS A 123 30.80 -13.74 23.15
C HIS A 123 31.74 -12.66 23.70
N PHE A 124 31.58 -12.29 24.99
CA PHE A 124 32.49 -11.35 25.65
C PHE A 124 33.96 -11.79 25.55
N LYS A 125 34.25 -13.08 25.80
CA LYS A 125 35.60 -13.63 25.65
C LYS A 125 36.09 -13.52 24.20
N TRP A 126 35.25 -13.85 23.21
CA TRP A 126 35.62 -13.76 21.80
C TRP A 126 36.01 -12.34 21.40
N VAL A 127 35.20 -11.32 21.71
CA VAL A 127 35.53 -9.91 21.40
C VAL A 127 36.82 -9.46 22.11
N ARG A 128 37.06 -9.92 23.34
CA ARG A 128 38.30 -9.63 24.08
C ARG A 128 39.52 -10.25 23.40
N ASP A 129 39.42 -11.52 23.00
CA ASP A 129 40.57 -12.25 22.46
C ASP A 129 41.03 -11.67 21.09
N LEU A 130 40.20 -10.85 20.42
CA LEU A 130 40.59 -10.04 19.25
C LEU A 130 41.76 -9.08 19.52
N GLU A 131 41.91 -8.55 20.74
CA GLU A 131 43.00 -7.65 21.14
C GLU A 131 44.39 -8.31 21.00
N SER A 132 44.43 -9.65 20.96
CA SER A 132 45.66 -10.44 20.81
C SER A 132 45.97 -10.91 19.39
N MET A 133 45.09 -10.61 18.42
CA MET A 133 45.27 -11.00 17.01
C MET A 133 46.15 -10.01 16.25
N THR A 134 46.82 -10.49 15.21
CA THR A 134 47.58 -9.66 14.27
C THR A 134 46.66 -8.87 13.32
N ARG A 135 47.22 -7.86 12.65
CA ARG A 135 46.52 -7.02 11.67
C ARG A 135 45.81 -7.88 10.60
N ASP A 136 46.52 -8.86 10.05
CA ASP A 136 46.04 -9.65 8.92
C ASP A 136 44.96 -10.65 9.37
N GLU A 137 45.13 -11.29 10.54
CA GLU A 137 44.11 -12.16 11.14
C GLU A 137 42.79 -11.41 11.43
N LEU A 138 42.85 -10.14 11.84
CA LEU A 138 41.67 -9.31 12.08
C LEU A 138 40.93 -8.95 10.78
N VAL A 139 41.66 -8.66 9.70
CA VAL A 139 41.08 -8.39 8.37
C VAL A 139 40.44 -9.66 7.81
N ASP A 140 41.16 -10.78 7.82
CA ASP A 140 40.64 -12.07 7.35
C ASP A 140 39.41 -12.52 8.13
N LEU A 141 39.38 -12.30 9.45
CA LEU A 141 38.22 -12.61 10.29
C LEU A 141 37.05 -11.67 9.98
N GLY A 142 37.27 -10.35 9.89
CA GLY A 142 36.21 -9.38 9.57
C GLY A 142 35.51 -9.70 8.23
N ASN A 143 36.29 -9.98 7.20
CA ASN A 143 35.80 -10.35 5.85
C ASN A 143 34.96 -11.65 5.81
N GLN A 144 35.06 -12.51 6.84
CA GLN A 144 34.27 -13.74 6.98
C GLN A 144 33.00 -13.53 7.83
N MET A 145 32.80 -12.34 8.40
CA MET A 145 31.70 -12.02 9.29
C MET A 145 30.63 -11.17 8.63
N ASP A 146 29.47 -11.16 9.29
CA ASP A 146 28.24 -10.50 8.86
C ASP A 146 28.37 -8.96 9.04
N SER A 147 28.78 -8.28 7.96
CA SER A 147 28.96 -6.83 7.89
C SER A 147 29.78 -6.27 9.06
N LEU A 148 31.02 -6.74 9.22
CA LEU A 148 31.87 -6.41 10.37
C LEU A 148 33.32 -6.14 9.94
N TYR A 149 33.88 -5.02 10.39
CA TYR A 149 35.32 -4.75 10.30
C TYR A 149 35.95 -4.78 11.71
N LEU A 150 37.25 -5.12 11.80
CA LEU A 150 37.94 -5.32 13.07
C LEU A 150 39.27 -4.53 13.13
N HIS A 151 39.67 -4.17 14.34
CA HIS A 151 40.90 -3.43 14.64
C HIS A 151 41.45 -3.88 16.00
N GLY A 152 42.75 -3.71 16.27
CA GLY A 152 43.33 -4.06 17.58
C GLY A 152 42.64 -3.33 18.76
N SER A 153 42.19 -2.10 18.52
CA SER A 153 41.43 -1.29 19.50
C SER A 153 39.96 -1.70 19.67
N THR A 154 39.43 -2.65 18.88
CA THR A 154 37.98 -2.97 18.85
C THR A 154 37.42 -3.28 20.22
N PHE A 155 38.09 -4.14 21.01
CA PHE A 155 37.63 -4.51 22.35
C PHE A 155 37.56 -3.30 23.30
N PHE A 156 38.59 -2.47 23.29
CA PHE A 156 38.64 -1.25 24.10
C PHE A 156 37.54 -0.26 23.70
N CYS A 157 37.39 0.05 22.40
CA CYS A 157 36.38 0.99 21.91
C CYS A 157 34.96 0.46 22.14
N ALA A 158 34.68 -0.83 21.92
CA ALA A 158 33.37 -1.43 22.19
C ALA A 158 33.00 -1.37 23.68
N ARG A 159 33.97 -1.60 24.58
CA ARG A 159 33.75 -1.42 26.03
C ARG A 159 33.52 0.03 26.41
N LEU A 160 34.24 0.97 25.80
CA LEU A 160 34.08 2.40 26.03
C LEU A 160 32.72 2.91 25.51
N SER A 161 32.26 2.41 24.36
CA SER A 161 30.94 2.72 23.77
C SER A 161 29.80 2.28 24.71
N ALA A 162 29.80 0.99 25.10
CA ALA A 162 28.80 0.44 26.01
C ALA A 162 28.82 1.12 27.39
N GLY A 163 30.00 1.44 27.92
CA GLY A 163 30.12 2.18 29.18
C GLY A 163 29.68 3.63 29.08
N GLY A 164 29.84 4.27 27.90
CA GLY A 164 29.26 5.57 27.60
C GLY A 164 27.73 5.56 27.62
N ALA A 165 27.10 4.55 27.00
CA ALA A 165 25.65 4.37 27.06
C ALA A 165 25.13 4.12 28.49
N ILE A 166 25.87 3.32 29.30
CA ILE A 166 25.55 3.12 30.72
C ILE A 166 25.59 4.45 31.48
N GLU A 167 26.65 5.26 31.36
CA GLU A 167 26.76 6.52 32.12
C GLU A 167 25.73 7.57 31.68
N ALA A 168 25.37 7.61 30.40
CA ALA A 168 24.26 8.44 29.91
C ALA A 168 22.93 8.05 30.59
N CYS A 169 22.54 6.77 30.50
CA CYS A 169 21.30 6.28 31.10
C CYS A 169 21.30 6.42 32.64
N ARG A 170 22.41 6.08 33.29
CA ARG A 170 22.59 6.18 34.76
C ARG A 170 22.42 7.62 35.25
N ALA A 171 23.00 8.61 34.55
CA ALA A 171 22.88 10.02 34.92
C ALA A 171 21.43 10.53 34.77
N VAL A 172 20.66 10.00 33.82
CA VAL A 172 19.23 10.31 33.64
C VAL A 172 18.37 9.63 34.71
N VAL A 173 18.55 8.32 34.95
CA VAL A 173 17.78 7.55 35.94
C VAL A 173 17.94 8.11 37.35
N THR A 174 19.16 8.54 37.71
CA THR A 174 19.48 9.15 39.01
C THR A 174 19.12 10.64 39.11
N GLY A 175 18.68 11.28 38.02
CA GLY A 175 18.31 12.70 38.00
C GLY A 175 19.51 13.68 38.03
N HIS A 176 20.73 13.22 37.78
CA HIS A 176 21.92 14.08 37.66
C HIS A 176 21.84 15.00 36.44
N VAL A 177 21.18 14.54 35.37
CA VAL A 177 20.77 15.32 34.19
C VAL A 177 19.30 15.02 33.89
N LYS A 178 18.59 15.94 33.22
CA LYS A 178 17.17 15.72 32.86
C LYS A 178 17.00 14.63 31.80
N ASN A 179 17.90 14.64 30.82
CA ASN A 179 17.99 13.74 29.66
C ASN A 179 19.45 13.78 29.16
N SER A 180 19.82 12.93 28.21
CA SER A 180 21.20 12.87 27.69
C SER A 180 21.30 12.41 26.24
N ILE A 181 22.39 12.81 25.56
CA ILE A 181 22.85 12.21 24.31
C ILE A 181 24.24 11.58 24.48
N ALA A 182 24.41 10.38 23.94
CA ALA A 182 25.66 9.64 23.92
C ALA A 182 26.15 9.49 22.48
N VAL A 183 27.15 10.30 22.13
CA VAL A 183 27.81 10.31 20.82
C VAL A 183 28.94 9.27 20.86
N ILE A 184 28.57 8.02 20.57
CA ILE A 184 29.39 6.84 20.84
C ILE A 184 29.61 5.97 19.60
N ARG A 185 30.70 5.18 19.59
CA ARG A 185 30.95 4.12 18.60
C ARG A 185 31.96 3.07 19.12
N PRO A 186 31.94 1.81 18.65
CA PRO A 186 31.04 1.24 17.63
C PRO A 186 29.56 1.22 18.06
N PRO A 187 28.62 1.12 17.10
CA PRO A 187 27.20 0.90 17.37
C PRO A 187 26.95 -0.45 18.07
N GLY A 188 25.72 -0.70 18.46
CA GLY A 188 25.32 -1.85 19.27
C GLY A 188 24.03 -2.58 18.88
N HIS A 189 23.05 -1.95 18.22
CA HIS A 189 21.69 -2.52 18.12
C HIS A 189 21.60 -3.87 17.37
N HIS A 190 22.51 -4.16 16.42
CA HIS A 190 22.62 -5.46 15.73
C HIS A 190 23.33 -6.57 16.54
N ALA A 191 24.05 -6.24 17.62
CA ALA A 191 24.79 -7.24 18.39
C ALA A 191 23.82 -8.10 19.23
N GLU A 192 23.66 -9.36 18.83
CA GLU A 192 22.88 -10.36 19.53
C GLU A 192 23.61 -10.88 20.79
N PRO A 193 22.90 -11.49 21.76
CA PRO A 193 23.50 -12.09 22.96
C PRO A 193 24.65 -13.08 22.73
N LYS A 194 24.84 -13.60 21.51
CA LYS A 194 25.82 -14.66 21.18
C LYS A 194 26.62 -14.39 19.89
N LYS A 195 26.37 -13.30 19.17
CA LYS A 195 26.86 -13.06 17.81
C LYS A 195 26.98 -11.54 17.55
N PRO A 196 28.07 -11.04 16.94
CA PRO A 196 28.12 -9.68 16.41
C PRO A 196 27.43 -9.61 15.04
N GLY A 197 27.22 -8.40 14.52
CA GLY A 197 26.72 -8.16 13.16
C GLY A 197 26.51 -6.67 12.91
N GLY A 198 26.43 -6.24 11.66
CA GLY A 198 26.09 -4.86 11.30
C GLY A 198 26.91 -3.80 12.04
N PHE A 199 28.24 -3.93 11.99
CA PHE A 199 29.22 -3.08 12.69
C PHE A 199 29.16 -3.13 14.24
N CYS A 200 28.24 -3.91 14.83
CA CYS A 200 27.98 -3.96 16.26
C CYS A 200 28.70 -5.14 16.95
N LEU A 201 29.47 -4.83 18.00
CA LEU A 201 30.20 -5.82 18.80
C LEU A 201 29.51 -6.14 20.14
N PHE A 202 29.03 -5.10 20.82
CA PHE A 202 28.27 -5.20 22.06
C PHE A 202 27.05 -4.28 21.98
N ASN A 203 25.92 -4.77 22.48
CA ASN A 203 24.65 -4.05 22.40
C ASN A 203 24.54 -2.95 23.46
N ASN A 204 25.00 -1.74 23.09
CA ASN A 204 25.13 -0.58 23.97
C ASN A 204 23.83 -0.27 24.73
N VAL A 205 22.71 -0.13 24.02
CA VAL A 205 21.39 0.20 24.60
C VAL A 205 20.85 -0.93 25.48
N SER A 206 21.01 -2.19 25.08
CA SER A 206 20.53 -3.33 25.88
C SER A 206 21.33 -3.48 27.17
N ILE A 207 22.65 -3.29 27.12
CA ILE A 207 23.51 -3.32 28.31
C ILE A 207 23.14 -2.18 29.25
N ALA A 208 22.97 -0.96 28.74
CA ALA A 208 22.58 0.20 29.53
C ALA A 208 21.22 0.01 30.23
N ALA A 209 20.23 -0.54 29.52
CA ALA A 209 18.92 -0.90 30.10
C ALA A 209 19.06 -1.92 31.24
N ARG A 210 19.79 -3.02 31.01
CA ARG A 210 20.00 -4.07 32.02
C ARG A 210 20.77 -3.57 33.24
N VAL A 211 21.79 -2.73 33.07
CA VAL A 211 22.52 -2.12 34.19
C VAL A 211 21.60 -1.18 34.98
N CYS A 212 20.78 -0.36 34.33
CA CYS A 212 19.86 0.53 35.04
C CYS A 212 18.77 -0.23 35.81
N GLN A 213 18.23 -1.32 35.25
CA GLN A 213 17.31 -2.22 35.95
C GLN A 213 17.95 -2.93 37.16
N ALA A 214 19.23 -3.31 37.06
CA ALA A 214 19.95 -4.00 38.12
C ALA A 214 20.40 -3.05 39.26
N ASP A 215 20.92 -1.88 38.91
CA ASP A 215 21.42 -0.88 39.86
C ASP A 215 20.29 -0.09 40.54
N TYR A 216 19.18 0.15 39.83
CA TYR A 216 18.08 1.05 40.27
C TYR A 216 16.68 0.43 40.07
N PRO A 217 16.39 -0.77 40.62
CA PRO A 217 15.11 -1.47 40.38
C PRO A 217 13.86 -0.71 40.83
N ASP A 218 13.99 0.21 41.80
CA ASP A 218 12.91 1.07 42.29
C ASP A 218 12.68 2.34 41.45
N LEU A 219 13.60 2.69 40.53
CA LEU A 219 13.56 3.92 39.72
C LEU A 219 13.53 3.68 38.20
N CYS A 220 13.85 2.45 37.77
CA CYS A 220 13.99 2.06 36.37
C CYS A 220 13.61 0.58 36.20
N ARG A 221 12.32 0.25 36.31
CA ARG A 221 11.84 -1.13 36.09
C ARG A 221 11.41 -1.32 34.64
N LYS A 222 10.50 -0.48 34.14
CA LYS A 222 9.96 -0.50 32.78
C LYS A 222 10.83 0.37 31.87
N VAL A 223 11.43 -0.21 30.84
CA VAL A 223 12.25 0.53 29.86
C VAL A 223 11.57 0.48 28.50
N LEU A 224 11.38 1.63 27.87
CA LEU A 224 11.08 1.71 26.44
C LEU A 224 12.42 1.87 25.70
N ILE A 225 12.70 0.96 24.77
CA ILE A 225 13.75 1.16 23.76
C ILE A 225 13.04 1.43 22.44
N LEU A 226 13.16 2.66 21.94
CA LEU A 226 12.74 3.01 20.60
C LEU A 226 13.96 3.01 19.68
N ASP A 227 13.86 2.31 18.56
CA ASP A 227 14.86 2.26 17.49
C ASP A 227 14.32 2.95 16.25
N TRP A 228 14.99 4.03 15.83
CA TRP A 228 14.67 4.74 14.59
C TRP A 228 15.79 4.65 13.55
N ASP A 229 16.83 3.84 13.83
CA ASP A 229 17.80 3.43 12.81
C ASP A 229 17.07 2.76 11.64
N VAL A 230 17.53 2.99 10.41
CA VAL A 230 16.83 2.45 9.24
C VAL A 230 16.87 0.92 9.16
N HIS A 231 17.78 0.28 9.91
CA HIS A 231 17.92 -1.16 10.02
C HIS A 231 17.21 -1.71 11.27
N HIS A 232 16.71 -2.95 11.17
CA HIS A 232 16.14 -3.63 12.33
C HIS A 232 17.23 -3.98 13.34
N GLY A 233 17.15 -3.44 14.56
CA GLY A 233 17.98 -3.82 15.71
C GLY A 233 17.65 -5.23 16.24
N ASN A 234 17.91 -6.25 15.42
CA ASN A 234 17.70 -7.68 15.72
C ASN A 234 18.35 -8.10 17.05
N GLY A 235 19.49 -7.53 17.40
CA GLY A 235 20.18 -7.79 18.67
C GLY A 235 19.42 -7.28 19.90
N VAL A 236 18.76 -6.11 19.79
CA VAL A 236 17.90 -5.57 20.85
C VAL A 236 16.62 -6.41 20.98
N GLN A 237 15.99 -6.74 19.84
CA GLN A 237 14.82 -7.62 19.81
C GLN A 237 15.11 -8.97 20.50
N GLU A 238 16.19 -9.67 20.13
CA GLU A 238 16.58 -10.96 20.72
C GLU A 238 16.92 -10.83 22.23
N ALA A 239 17.55 -9.74 22.66
CA ALA A 239 17.92 -9.53 24.07
C ALA A 239 16.73 -9.35 25.02
N PHE A 240 15.57 -8.94 24.50
CA PHE A 240 14.38 -8.62 25.28
C PHE A 240 13.11 -9.35 24.82
N TYR A 241 13.19 -10.26 23.85
CA TYR A 241 12.01 -10.88 23.22
C TYR A 241 11.02 -11.48 24.23
N ASP A 242 11.52 -12.06 25.32
CA ASP A 242 10.74 -12.67 26.41
C ASP A 242 10.63 -11.80 27.70
N ASP A 243 11.03 -10.52 27.69
CA ASP A 243 10.97 -9.66 28.88
C ASP A 243 9.76 -8.69 28.89
N PRO A 244 8.77 -8.87 29.77
CA PRO A 244 7.59 -8.01 29.82
C PRO A 244 7.86 -6.58 30.36
N ASN A 245 9.05 -6.31 30.92
CA ASN A 245 9.43 -5.01 31.46
C ASN A 245 10.30 -4.19 30.49
N VAL A 246 10.62 -4.72 29.30
CA VAL A 246 11.26 -3.94 28.24
C VAL A 246 10.37 -3.96 27.00
N LEU A 247 9.94 -2.79 26.57
CA LEU A 247 9.20 -2.59 25.33
C LEU A 247 10.20 -2.19 24.25
N TYR A 248 10.36 -3.02 23.23
CA TYR A 248 11.11 -2.65 22.02
C TYR A 248 10.14 -2.23 20.92
N ILE A 249 10.39 -1.05 20.35
CA ILE A 249 9.69 -0.53 19.17
C ILE A 249 10.74 -0.16 18.14
N SER A 250 10.58 -0.59 16.88
CA SER A 250 11.52 -0.28 15.80
C SER A 250 10.78 0.12 14.52
N LEU A 251 11.17 1.24 13.91
CA LEU A 251 10.82 1.57 12.53
C LEU A 251 12.03 1.32 11.65
N HIS A 252 11.91 0.49 10.62
CA HIS A 252 13.05 0.10 9.79
C HIS A 252 12.59 -0.29 8.39
N VAL A 253 13.48 -0.18 7.40
CA VAL A 253 13.24 -0.75 6.07
C VAL A 253 13.36 -2.27 6.18
N HIS A 254 12.34 -2.99 5.69
CA HIS A 254 12.31 -4.45 5.72
C HIS A 254 12.29 -5.06 4.33
N LYS A 255 11.48 -4.48 3.41
CA LYS A 255 11.28 -4.98 2.03
C LYS A 255 11.06 -6.49 2.00
N ASP A 256 10.10 -6.96 2.80
CA ASP A 256 9.74 -8.38 2.96
C ASP A 256 10.92 -9.29 3.33
N GLY A 257 11.90 -8.74 4.05
CA GLY A 257 13.09 -9.45 4.53
C GLY A 257 14.25 -9.44 3.55
N THR A 258 14.20 -8.61 2.49
CA THR A 258 15.31 -8.45 1.52
C THR A 258 16.28 -7.34 1.90
N PHE A 259 15.93 -6.43 2.82
CA PHE A 259 16.86 -5.42 3.35
C PHE A 259 17.60 -5.93 4.61
N TYR A 260 18.81 -5.43 4.85
CA TYR A 260 19.66 -5.85 5.97
C TYR A 260 18.98 -5.61 7.34
N PRO A 261 19.03 -6.55 8.32
CA PRO A 261 19.84 -7.79 8.40
C PRO A 261 19.30 -9.01 7.63
N THR A 262 18.27 -8.83 6.80
CA THR A 262 17.53 -9.85 6.02
C THR A 262 16.76 -10.87 6.85
N GLY A 263 15.76 -11.50 6.22
CA GLY A 263 14.91 -12.50 6.83
C GLY A 263 13.69 -11.94 7.59
N PRO A 264 12.91 -12.82 8.23
CA PRO A 264 11.55 -12.50 8.65
C PRO A 264 11.44 -11.81 10.02
N THR A 265 12.50 -11.79 10.84
CA THR A 265 12.43 -11.40 12.27
C THR A 265 12.04 -9.94 12.50
N GLY A 266 12.32 -9.04 11.55
CA GLY A 266 11.86 -7.64 11.58
C GLY A 266 10.39 -7.46 11.19
N ASN A 267 9.68 -8.50 10.75
CA ASN A 267 8.29 -8.36 10.32
C ASN A 267 7.35 -7.99 11.48
N HIS A 268 6.26 -7.27 11.17
CA HIS A 268 5.24 -6.80 12.13
C HIS A 268 4.56 -7.94 12.93
N THR A 269 4.60 -9.17 12.41
CA THR A 269 4.07 -10.38 13.07
C THR A 269 4.88 -10.84 14.29
N TYR A 270 6.14 -10.40 14.45
CA TYR A 270 7.01 -10.75 15.57
C TYR A 270 6.73 -9.84 16.77
N CYS A 271 5.77 -10.24 17.60
CA CYS A 271 5.24 -9.40 18.69
C CYS A 271 5.82 -9.69 20.09
N GLY A 272 6.88 -10.51 20.18
CA GLY A 272 7.47 -10.93 21.46
C GLY A 272 7.23 -12.42 21.76
N GLY A 273 8.01 -12.94 22.69
CA GLY A 273 8.01 -14.33 23.14
C GLY A 273 6.87 -14.65 24.12
N PRO A 274 6.73 -15.92 24.53
CA PRO A 274 5.65 -16.39 25.39
C PRO A 274 5.43 -15.59 26.68
N SER A 275 6.48 -14.98 27.25
CA SER A 275 6.40 -14.22 28.51
C SER A 275 6.16 -12.72 28.32
N ALA A 276 6.25 -12.21 27.08
CA ALA A 276 6.26 -10.77 26.78
C ALA A 276 5.50 -10.42 25.48
N ILE A 277 4.49 -11.21 25.12
CA ILE A 277 3.68 -10.95 23.91
C ILE A 277 3.07 -9.54 23.92
N GLY A 278 3.21 -8.83 22.81
CA GLY A 278 2.89 -7.42 22.65
C GLY A 278 4.01 -6.44 23.05
N LYS A 279 5.14 -6.90 23.61
CA LYS A 279 6.27 -6.03 24.00
C LYS A 279 7.36 -5.88 22.93
N ASN A 280 7.16 -6.49 21.77
CA ASN A 280 7.91 -6.20 20.56
C ASN A 280 6.97 -5.57 19.52
N VAL A 281 7.34 -4.41 18.97
CA VAL A 281 6.55 -3.67 17.96
C VAL A 281 7.45 -3.26 16.80
N ASN A 282 7.46 -4.08 15.75
CA ASN A 282 8.13 -3.75 14.51
C ASN A 282 7.19 -2.96 13.58
N ILE A 283 7.70 -1.90 12.96
CA ILE A 283 7.09 -1.11 11.88
C ILE A 283 7.97 -1.29 10.62
N PRO A 284 7.75 -2.37 9.85
CA PRO A 284 8.60 -2.76 8.73
C PRO A 284 8.18 -2.02 7.45
N TRP A 285 8.92 -0.98 7.05
CA TRP A 285 8.69 -0.31 5.78
C TRP A 285 8.92 -1.28 4.61
N SER A 286 7.90 -1.47 3.76
CA SER A 286 7.98 -2.39 2.61
C SER A 286 8.85 -1.86 1.46
N ARG A 287 9.30 -0.60 1.54
CA ARG A 287 10.17 0.06 0.55
C ARG A 287 10.99 1.19 1.17
N HIS A 288 11.98 1.64 0.40
CA HIS A 288 12.69 2.90 0.61
C HIS A 288 11.81 4.12 0.24
N GLY A 289 12.29 5.31 0.58
CA GLY A 289 11.66 6.58 0.26
C GLY A 289 10.64 7.09 1.29
N MET A 290 10.61 6.50 2.49
CA MET A 290 9.78 7.00 3.60
C MET A 290 10.34 8.33 4.12
N GLY A 291 9.46 9.27 4.47
CA GLY A 291 9.84 10.61 4.94
C GLY A 291 9.08 11.06 6.18
N ASP A 292 9.12 12.36 6.44
CA ASP A 292 8.55 12.99 7.64
C ASP A 292 7.07 12.62 7.88
N GLY A 293 6.25 12.57 6.82
CA GLY A 293 4.84 12.17 6.91
C GLY A 293 4.64 10.74 7.43
N ASP A 294 5.42 9.77 6.93
CA ASP A 294 5.33 8.36 7.33
C ASP A 294 5.74 8.17 8.80
N TYR A 295 6.85 8.79 9.20
CA TYR A 295 7.35 8.73 10.58
C TYR A 295 6.41 9.43 11.56
N MET A 296 5.86 10.60 11.20
CA MET A 296 4.86 11.28 12.04
C MET A 296 3.56 10.48 12.16
N LEU A 297 3.10 9.84 11.08
CA LEU A 297 1.94 8.95 11.13
C LEU A 297 2.20 7.77 12.08
N ALA A 298 3.35 7.11 11.98
CA ALA A 298 3.76 6.02 12.89
C ALA A 298 3.78 6.47 14.36
N PHE A 299 4.36 7.64 14.62
CA PHE A 299 4.46 8.20 15.97
C PHE A 299 3.10 8.48 16.58
N GLN A 300 2.21 9.11 15.83
CA GLN A 300 0.91 9.56 16.32
C GLN A 300 -0.11 8.42 16.46
N THR A 301 -0.05 7.41 15.59
CA THR A 301 -1.04 6.31 15.54
C THR A 301 -0.63 5.05 16.32
N ILE A 302 0.67 4.76 16.41
CA ILE A 302 1.17 3.54 17.06
C ILE A 302 2.06 3.88 18.26
N ILE A 303 3.18 4.56 18.03
CA ILE A 303 4.30 4.58 18.98
C ILE A 303 3.92 5.33 20.26
N MET A 304 3.41 6.56 20.15
CA MET A 304 3.03 7.34 21.32
C MET A 304 1.83 6.73 22.07
N PRO A 305 0.74 6.28 21.42
CA PRO A 305 -0.33 5.55 22.10
C PRO A 305 0.15 4.31 22.86
N VAL A 306 1.01 3.49 22.25
CA VAL A 306 1.56 2.27 22.87
C VAL A 306 2.52 2.60 24.02
N ALA A 307 3.41 3.58 23.83
CA ALA A 307 4.35 4.01 24.86
C ALA A 307 3.66 4.66 26.07
N MET A 308 2.59 5.43 25.86
CA MET A 308 1.76 5.97 26.94
C MET A 308 0.99 4.88 27.70
N GLU A 309 0.50 3.83 27.03
CA GLU A 309 -0.12 2.68 27.72
C GLU A 309 0.92 1.81 28.46
N PHE A 310 2.17 1.76 27.98
CA PHE A 310 3.26 1.07 28.65
C PHE A 310 3.78 1.82 29.89
N ASP A 311 3.78 3.15 29.84
CA ASP A 311 4.19 4.04 30.94
C ASP A 311 5.64 3.74 31.41
N PRO A 312 6.67 3.95 30.56
CA PRO A 312 8.05 3.60 30.90
C PRO A 312 8.65 4.48 32.01
N ASP A 313 9.55 3.92 32.81
CA ASP A 313 10.36 4.63 33.81
C ASP A 313 11.61 5.29 33.20
N LEU A 314 12.04 4.81 32.03
CA LEU A 314 13.16 5.30 31.21
C LEU A 314 12.84 5.08 29.72
N VAL A 315 13.13 6.08 28.88
CA VAL A 315 13.17 5.93 27.42
C VAL A 315 14.63 5.94 26.97
N ILE A 316 15.03 4.90 26.24
CA ILE A 316 16.30 4.86 25.50
C ILE A 316 15.96 4.95 24.01
N ILE A 317 16.61 5.88 23.30
CA ILE A 317 16.51 5.99 21.86
C ILE A 317 17.78 5.40 21.25
N SER A 318 17.61 4.28 20.57
CA SER A 318 18.57 3.67 19.65
C SER A 318 18.55 4.51 18.38
N ALA A 319 19.54 5.41 18.26
CA ALA A 319 19.46 6.58 17.40
C ALA A 319 20.43 6.48 16.22
N GLY A 320 20.04 5.71 15.22
CA GLY A 320 20.61 5.82 13.88
C GLY A 320 20.16 7.11 13.19
N PHE A 321 20.94 7.55 12.21
CA PHE A 321 20.58 8.69 11.35
C PHE A 321 20.74 8.35 9.85
N ASP A 322 20.66 7.07 9.50
CA ASP A 322 20.69 6.54 8.13
C ASP A 322 19.30 6.50 7.47
N ALA A 323 18.22 6.71 8.23
CA ALA A 323 16.92 7.06 7.65
C ALA A 323 16.87 8.53 7.17
N ALA A 324 17.92 9.33 7.44
CA ALA A 324 17.94 10.75 7.14
C ALA A 324 18.13 11.06 5.64
N GLU A 325 17.57 12.19 5.21
CA GLU A 325 17.75 12.72 3.85
C GLU A 325 19.24 12.77 3.46
N GLY A 326 19.56 12.20 2.29
CA GLY A 326 20.92 12.13 1.76
C GLY A 326 21.77 10.95 2.25
N ASP A 327 21.27 10.06 3.12
CA ASP A 327 21.95 8.79 3.41
C ASP A 327 21.67 7.74 2.32
N THR A 328 22.73 7.23 1.70
CA THR A 328 22.63 6.31 0.56
C THR A 328 22.43 4.85 0.94
N LEU A 329 22.63 4.46 2.21
CA LEU A 329 22.40 3.09 2.67
C LEU A 329 20.93 2.88 3.05
N GLY A 330 20.35 3.81 3.81
CA GLY A 330 18.95 3.72 4.22
C GLY A 330 17.94 4.11 3.13
N GLY A 331 18.30 5.08 2.28
CA GLY A 331 17.46 5.52 1.15
C GLY A 331 16.10 6.10 1.59
N CYS A 332 16.05 6.72 2.77
CA CYS A 332 14.86 7.42 3.27
C CYS A 332 15.09 8.94 3.30
N HIS A 333 14.02 9.69 3.58
CA HIS A 333 13.92 11.14 3.41
C HIS A 333 13.51 11.83 4.72
N VAL A 334 13.99 11.33 5.87
CA VAL A 334 13.67 11.90 7.19
C VAL A 334 14.50 13.17 7.41
N SER A 335 13.85 14.30 7.69
CA SER A 335 14.52 15.56 7.94
C SER A 335 15.06 15.68 9.36
N PRO A 336 16.10 16.51 9.61
CA PRO A 336 16.52 16.87 10.96
C PRO A 336 15.39 17.40 11.85
N ALA A 337 14.41 18.11 11.26
CA ALA A 337 13.24 18.59 11.97
C ALA A 337 12.34 17.43 12.43
N CYS A 338 12.19 16.38 11.64
CA CYS A 338 11.43 15.19 12.04
C CYS A 338 12.06 14.47 13.24
N TYR A 339 13.39 14.30 13.26
CA TYR A 339 14.10 13.78 14.45
C TYR A 339 13.88 14.65 15.70
N ALA A 340 13.82 15.98 15.55
CA ALA A 340 13.45 16.89 16.63
C ALA A 340 11.99 16.67 17.11
N HIS A 341 11.01 16.55 16.20
CA HIS A 341 9.61 16.24 16.56
C HIS A 341 9.47 14.87 17.26
N MET A 342 10.12 13.83 16.73
CA MET A 342 10.17 12.50 17.36
C MET A 342 10.72 12.56 18.78
N THR A 343 11.85 13.25 18.97
CA THR A 343 12.47 13.49 20.29
C THR A 343 11.51 14.21 21.24
N HIS A 344 10.85 15.27 20.75
CA HIS A 344 9.94 16.09 21.54
C HIS A 344 8.74 15.29 22.07
N MET A 345 8.16 14.43 21.23
CA MET A 345 7.05 13.55 21.65
C MET A 345 7.50 12.59 22.75
N LEU A 346 8.67 11.95 22.61
CA LEU A 346 9.20 10.98 23.57
C LEU A 346 9.57 11.62 24.92
N MET A 347 9.99 12.89 24.92
CA MET A 347 10.25 13.65 26.16
C MET A 347 9.00 13.88 27.04
N SER A 348 7.79 13.59 26.55
CA SER A 348 6.57 13.57 27.38
C SER A 348 6.44 12.33 28.27
N LEU A 349 7.17 11.25 27.96
CA LEU A 349 7.18 9.97 28.68
C LEU A 349 8.22 9.99 29.81
N ALA A 350 8.14 9.02 30.73
CA ALA A 350 9.15 8.78 31.77
C ALA A 350 9.55 10.02 32.61
N HIS A 351 8.64 11.00 32.75
CA HIS A 351 8.92 12.32 33.33
C HIS A 351 10.11 13.07 32.67
N GLY A 352 10.32 12.88 31.37
CA GLY A 352 11.42 13.48 30.61
C GLY A 352 12.73 12.69 30.63
N LYS A 353 12.78 11.54 31.32
CA LYS A 353 13.96 10.65 31.37
C LYS A 353 14.20 9.96 30.01
N VAL A 354 14.89 10.68 29.12
CA VAL A 354 15.27 10.21 27.78
C VAL A 354 16.80 10.13 27.67
N ALA A 355 17.32 9.00 27.20
CA ALA A 355 18.72 8.82 26.82
C ALA A 355 18.84 8.44 25.34
N VAL A 356 19.45 9.30 24.54
CA VAL A 356 19.73 9.08 23.11
C VAL A 356 21.11 8.44 22.99
N CYS A 357 21.23 7.29 22.32
CA CYS A 357 22.49 6.59 22.07
C CYS A 357 22.70 6.44 20.57
N LEU A 358 23.83 6.91 20.05
CA LEU A 358 24.13 6.87 18.62
C LEU A 358 24.32 5.44 18.10
N GLU A 359 23.69 5.12 16.96
CA GLU A 359 23.83 3.85 16.24
C GLU A 359 24.37 4.09 14.81
N GLY A 360 23.58 3.89 13.74
CA GLY A 360 23.93 4.09 12.33
C GLY A 360 23.83 5.54 11.81
N GLY A 361 23.82 5.72 10.49
CA GLY A 361 23.93 7.02 9.81
C GLY A 361 25.34 7.30 9.29
N TYR A 362 25.48 7.41 7.96
CA TYR A 362 26.76 7.32 7.24
C TYR A 362 27.02 8.54 6.35
N ASN A 363 26.00 9.32 5.99
CA ASN A 363 26.20 10.68 5.49
C ASN A 363 26.62 11.61 6.64
N LEU A 364 27.91 11.98 6.69
CA LEU A 364 28.52 12.83 7.73
C LEU A 364 27.80 14.17 7.98
N ARG A 365 27.17 14.77 6.96
CA ARG A 365 26.40 16.00 7.14
C ARG A 365 25.01 15.73 7.70
N SER A 366 24.31 14.71 7.21
CA SER A 366 22.96 14.37 7.64
C SER A 366 22.94 13.88 9.10
N ILE A 367 23.91 13.06 9.50
CA ILE A 367 24.07 12.62 10.89
C ILE A 367 24.36 13.80 11.84
N ALA A 368 25.28 14.70 11.48
CA ALA A 368 25.62 15.85 12.32
C ALA A 368 24.44 16.82 12.49
N LYS A 369 23.73 17.18 11.41
CA LYS A 369 22.55 18.06 11.49
C LYS A 369 21.38 17.43 12.24
N SER A 370 21.14 16.13 12.06
CA SER A 370 20.06 15.42 12.76
C SER A 370 20.36 15.28 14.26
N ALA A 371 21.60 14.92 14.63
CA ALA A 371 22.04 14.86 16.02
C ALA A 371 21.99 16.24 16.71
N LEU A 372 22.31 17.34 16.00
CA LEU A 372 22.12 18.70 16.50
C LEU A 372 20.65 19.01 16.79
N ALA A 373 19.74 18.69 15.86
CA ALA A 373 18.31 18.95 16.01
C ALA A 373 17.67 18.18 17.20
N VAL A 374 18.06 16.91 17.37
CA VAL A 374 17.75 16.10 18.56
C VAL A 374 18.29 16.78 19.82
N THR A 375 19.56 17.20 19.82
CA THR A 375 20.21 17.77 21.00
C THR A 375 19.59 19.09 21.44
N ARG A 376 19.26 19.99 20.50
CA ARG A 376 18.51 21.23 20.75
C ARG A 376 17.16 20.94 21.42
N THR A 377 16.45 19.93 20.92
CA THR A 377 15.16 19.50 21.49
C THR A 377 15.31 18.96 22.92
N LEU A 378 16.32 18.12 23.18
CA LEU A 378 16.66 17.65 24.54
C LEU A 378 16.92 18.83 25.50
N MET A 379 17.62 19.86 25.01
CA MET A 379 17.93 21.08 25.76
C MET A 379 16.70 21.94 26.01
N GLY A 380 15.66 21.83 25.17
CA GLY A 380 14.34 22.45 25.36
C GLY A 380 13.95 23.45 24.28
N GLU A 381 14.72 23.55 23.20
CA GLU A 381 14.34 24.34 22.03
C GLU A 381 13.14 23.67 21.32
N PRO A 382 12.18 24.46 20.78
CA PRO A 382 11.07 23.92 20.01
C PRO A 382 11.58 23.36 18.67
N PRO A 383 11.08 22.20 18.20
CA PRO A 383 11.39 21.68 16.88
C PRO A 383 11.01 22.64 15.75
N ASP A 384 11.81 22.64 14.67
CA ASP A 384 11.53 23.37 13.44
C ASP A 384 10.25 22.86 12.74
N ARG A 385 9.74 23.62 11.76
CA ARG A 385 8.56 23.22 10.99
C ARG A 385 8.88 22.07 10.03
N LEU A 386 7.96 21.12 9.94
CA LEU A 386 7.96 20.07 8.91
C LEU A 386 7.34 20.62 7.62
N GLU A 387 7.93 20.29 6.48
CA GLU A 387 7.49 20.79 5.16
C GLU A 387 6.51 19.83 4.46
N ASN A 388 6.80 18.52 4.44
CA ASN A 388 5.94 17.51 3.86
C ASN A 388 5.38 16.57 4.94
N LEU A 389 4.07 16.62 5.15
CA LEU A 389 3.33 15.80 6.12
C LEU A 389 2.46 14.71 5.48
N ILE A 390 2.52 14.56 4.15
CA ILE A 390 1.78 13.52 3.44
C ILE A 390 2.56 12.22 3.57
N ALA A 391 2.03 11.27 4.34
CA ALA A 391 2.52 9.89 4.36
C ALA A 391 2.29 9.24 3.00
N THR A 392 3.20 8.34 2.61
CA THR A 392 3.06 7.53 1.40
C THR A 392 1.97 6.46 1.58
N ASP A 393 1.33 6.03 0.50
CA ASP A 393 0.33 4.94 0.55
C ASP A 393 0.92 3.68 1.18
N SER A 394 2.14 3.32 0.79
CA SER A 394 2.90 2.19 1.33
C SER A 394 3.24 2.34 2.83
N GLY A 395 3.53 3.55 3.29
CA GLY A 395 3.68 3.83 4.72
C GLY A 395 2.35 3.63 5.46
N ALA A 396 1.25 4.18 4.96
CA ALA A 396 -0.08 4.02 5.53
C ALA A 396 -0.55 2.55 5.58
N GLU A 397 -0.29 1.76 4.54
CA GLU A 397 -0.55 0.32 4.49
C GLU A 397 0.22 -0.44 5.59
N VAL A 398 1.51 -0.15 5.76
CA VAL A 398 2.34 -0.74 6.84
C VAL A 398 1.77 -0.37 8.21
N ILE A 399 1.37 0.88 8.43
CA ILE A 399 0.75 1.31 9.69
C ILE A 399 -0.55 0.55 9.99
N ASP A 400 -1.44 0.38 9.00
CA ASP A 400 -2.65 -0.41 9.17
C ASP A 400 -2.38 -1.90 9.47
N LEU A 401 -1.39 -2.51 8.80
CA LEU A 401 -0.95 -3.89 9.10
C LEU A 401 -0.43 -4.03 10.54
N VAL A 402 0.39 -3.09 11.01
CA VAL A 402 0.92 -3.11 12.39
C VAL A 402 -0.22 -2.88 13.39
N ILE A 403 -1.13 -1.93 13.15
CA ILE A 403 -2.31 -1.69 14.00
C ILE A 403 -3.18 -2.96 14.09
N LYS A 404 -3.47 -3.60 12.95
CA LYS A 404 -4.25 -4.86 12.91
C LYS A 404 -3.64 -5.92 13.81
N GLN A 405 -2.32 -6.11 13.76
CA GLN A 405 -1.63 -7.10 14.58
C GLN A 405 -1.52 -6.68 16.07
N GLN A 406 -1.16 -5.42 16.36
CA GLN A 406 -0.89 -4.93 17.70
C GLN A 406 -2.15 -4.59 18.52
N SER A 407 -3.29 -4.33 17.86
CA SER A 407 -4.61 -4.11 18.50
C SER A 407 -5.05 -5.26 19.42
N ARG A 408 -4.49 -6.45 19.20
CA ARG A 408 -4.68 -7.68 19.97
C ARG A 408 -4.06 -7.62 21.37
N PHE A 409 -3.06 -6.78 21.57
CA PHE A 409 -2.26 -6.70 22.81
C PHE A 409 -2.41 -5.36 23.53
N TRP A 410 -2.56 -4.27 22.77
CA TRP A 410 -2.65 -2.90 23.29
C TRP A 410 -4.09 -2.40 23.29
N LYS A 411 -4.54 -1.78 24.38
CA LYS A 411 -5.92 -1.27 24.52
C LYS A 411 -6.15 -0.02 23.68
N CYS A 412 -5.12 0.83 23.54
CA CYS A 412 -5.16 2.10 22.81
C CYS A 412 -5.37 1.97 21.29
N LEU A 413 -4.93 0.87 20.67
CA LEU A 413 -4.99 0.67 19.22
C LEU A 413 -6.35 0.12 18.75
N TYR A 414 -6.91 0.69 17.69
CA TYR A 414 -8.19 0.28 17.10
C TYR A 414 -8.12 0.34 15.56
N PRO A 415 -8.93 -0.46 14.82
CA PRO A 415 -9.94 -1.40 15.32
C PRO A 415 -9.34 -2.62 16.04
N LYS A 416 -10.13 -3.28 16.89
CA LYS A 416 -9.74 -4.57 17.48
C LYS A 416 -9.90 -5.67 16.45
N THR A 417 -8.78 -6.22 15.99
CA THR A 417 -8.78 -7.46 15.20
C THR A 417 -9.09 -8.62 16.13
N GLU A 418 -10.29 -9.20 16.01
CA GLU A 418 -10.58 -10.46 16.70
C GLU A 418 -9.64 -11.56 16.22
N SER A 419 -9.32 -12.51 17.10
CA SER A 419 -8.52 -13.68 16.72
C SER A 419 -9.18 -14.39 15.54
N ARG A 420 -8.40 -14.79 14.52
CA ARG A 420 -8.86 -15.58 13.36
C ARG A 420 -9.37 -16.97 13.78
N ALA A 421 -10.49 -17.04 14.49
CA ALA A 421 -11.42 -18.14 14.34
C ALA A 421 -11.90 -18.06 12.89
N VAL A 422 -11.50 -19.05 12.08
CA VAL A 422 -11.67 -19.02 10.62
C VAL A 422 -13.17 -19.00 10.27
N VAL A 423 -13.70 -17.79 10.06
CA VAL A 423 -14.98 -17.61 9.38
C VAL A 423 -14.74 -18.01 7.93
N LYS A 424 -15.09 -19.25 7.60
CA LYS A 424 -15.18 -19.73 6.22
C LYS A 424 -16.33 -19.01 5.52
N GLY A 425 -16.06 -17.79 5.08
CA GLY A 425 -16.95 -16.99 4.23
C GLY A 425 -16.45 -16.99 2.79
N ASN A 426 -17.36 -16.78 1.85
CA ASN A 426 -17.00 -16.52 0.46
C ASN A 426 -16.54 -15.06 0.33
N PRO A 427 -15.55 -14.76 -0.54
CA PRO A 427 -15.21 -13.38 -0.88
C PRO A 427 -16.43 -12.61 -1.39
N ILE A 428 -16.54 -11.33 -1.00
CA ILE A 428 -17.69 -10.48 -1.37
C ILE A 428 -17.80 -10.34 -2.89
N HIS A 429 -16.68 -10.31 -3.63
CA HIS A 429 -16.71 -10.21 -5.10
C HIS A 429 -17.39 -11.41 -5.78
N ASP A 430 -17.20 -12.63 -5.27
CA ASP A 430 -17.86 -13.83 -5.80
C ASP A 430 -19.38 -13.76 -5.56
N ILE A 431 -19.81 -13.31 -4.37
CA ILE A 431 -21.23 -13.12 -4.00
C ILE A 431 -21.88 -12.03 -4.87
N LEU A 432 -21.20 -10.90 -5.06
CA LEU A 432 -21.67 -9.79 -5.88
C LEU A 432 -21.85 -10.21 -7.34
N ARG A 433 -20.91 -10.96 -7.91
CA ARG A 433 -21.02 -11.40 -9.31
C ARG A 433 -22.14 -12.43 -9.50
N GLU A 434 -22.36 -13.32 -8.54
CA GLU A 434 -23.53 -14.21 -8.56
C GLU A 434 -24.85 -13.43 -8.51
N TRP A 435 -24.96 -12.41 -7.66
CA TRP A 435 -26.13 -11.54 -7.60
C TRP A 435 -26.35 -10.75 -8.89
N GLN A 436 -25.30 -10.15 -9.48
CA GLN A 436 -25.37 -9.47 -10.78
C GLN A 436 -25.87 -10.42 -11.87
N SER A 437 -25.37 -11.66 -11.92
CA SER A 437 -25.81 -12.67 -12.88
C SER A 437 -27.30 -13.01 -12.75
N MET A 438 -27.82 -13.15 -11.53
CA MET A 438 -29.26 -13.33 -11.30
C MET A 438 -30.08 -12.12 -11.75
N LEU A 439 -29.62 -10.91 -11.43
CA LEU A 439 -30.29 -9.66 -11.77
C LEU A 439 -30.38 -9.47 -13.29
N LEU A 440 -29.23 -9.52 -13.98
CA LEU A 440 -29.12 -9.34 -15.43
C LEU A 440 -29.83 -10.46 -16.21
N GLY A 441 -29.82 -11.70 -15.69
CA GLY A 441 -30.62 -12.80 -16.21
C GLY A 441 -32.13 -12.53 -16.10
N SER A 442 -32.59 -11.94 -15.00
CA SER A 442 -34.02 -11.64 -14.79
C SER A 442 -34.54 -10.42 -15.57
N GLU A 443 -33.72 -9.38 -15.74
CA GLU A 443 -34.12 -8.13 -16.40
C GLU A 443 -33.91 -8.15 -17.92
N TYR A 444 -32.81 -8.74 -18.41
CA TYR A 444 -32.37 -8.65 -19.81
C TYR A 444 -32.18 -10.02 -20.48
N ASN A 445 -32.54 -11.11 -19.79
CA ASN A 445 -32.35 -12.50 -20.25
C ASN A 445 -30.88 -12.80 -20.62
N MET A 446 -29.92 -12.26 -19.84
CA MET A 446 -28.50 -12.52 -20.04
C MET A 446 -28.09 -13.88 -19.48
N SER A 447 -27.33 -14.65 -20.26
CA SER A 447 -26.81 -15.98 -19.91
C SER A 447 -25.29 -15.99 -19.80
N GLU A 448 -24.73 -16.91 -19.02
CA GLU A 448 -23.28 -17.14 -18.93
C GLU A 448 -22.70 -17.63 -20.27
N LEU A 449 -21.61 -17.00 -20.73
CA LEU A 449 -20.78 -17.54 -21.81
C LEU A 449 -19.70 -18.44 -21.21
N PHE A 450 -19.73 -19.72 -21.57
CA PHE A 450 -18.80 -20.72 -21.04
C PHE A 450 -17.37 -20.51 -21.53
N ILE A 451 -16.43 -20.31 -20.61
CA ILE A 451 -15.01 -20.23 -20.92
C ILE A 451 -14.35 -21.57 -20.59
N LEU A 452 -13.80 -22.26 -21.59
CA LEU A 452 -13.06 -23.51 -21.38
C LEU A 452 -11.73 -23.20 -20.67
N ARG A 453 -11.48 -23.81 -19.50
CA ARG A 453 -10.25 -23.61 -18.70
C ARG A 453 -9.80 -24.91 -18.03
N GLU A 454 -8.51 -24.96 -17.68
CA GLU A 454 -7.92 -26.05 -16.91
C GLU A 454 -8.18 -25.93 -15.39
N GLU A 455 -8.29 -24.71 -14.85
CA GLU A 455 -8.56 -24.42 -13.44
C GLU A 455 -10.01 -23.95 -13.22
N ILE A 456 -10.75 -24.58 -12.28
CA ILE A 456 -12.16 -24.30 -11.96
C ILE A 456 -12.28 -23.47 -10.66
N SER A 457 -11.72 -22.26 -10.64
CA SER A 457 -11.91 -21.32 -9.52
C SER A 457 -13.35 -20.79 -9.48
N PRO A 458 -13.97 -20.62 -8.30
CA PRO A 458 -15.28 -19.95 -8.16
C PRO A 458 -15.31 -18.56 -8.80
N SER A 459 -14.20 -17.80 -8.75
CA SER A 459 -14.09 -16.46 -9.33
C SER A 459 -14.13 -16.40 -10.86
N PHE A 460 -14.18 -17.56 -11.53
CA PHE A 460 -14.38 -17.68 -12.96
C PHE A 460 -15.80 -18.11 -13.35
N SER A 461 -16.65 -18.49 -12.40
CA SER A 461 -18.07 -18.76 -12.67
C SER A 461 -18.84 -17.46 -12.86
N LYS A 462 -19.77 -17.44 -13.82
CA LYS A 462 -20.61 -16.28 -14.17
C LYS A 462 -19.79 -15.03 -14.51
N GLN A 463 -18.53 -15.23 -14.90
CA GLN A 463 -17.59 -14.13 -15.15
C GLN A 463 -17.98 -13.32 -16.39
N VAL A 464 -18.47 -14.02 -17.42
CA VAL A 464 -18.91 -13.45 -18.69
C VAL A 464 -20.40 -13.70 -18.87
N LEU A 465 -21.17 -12.64 -19.07
CA LEU A 465 -22.62 -12.68 -19.29
C LEU A 465 -22.94 -12.05 -20.65
N ALA A 466 -23.90 -12.58 -21.39
CA ALA A 466 -24.29 -12.03 -22.70
C ALA A 466 -25.79 -12.10 -22.93
N THR A 467 -26.35 -11.11 -23.65
CA THR A 467 -27.75 -11.12 -24.11
C THR A 467 -27.95 -12.16 -25.21
N GLU A 468 -29.13 -12.82 -25.30
CA GLU A 468 -29.38 -13.89 -26.30
C GLU A 468 -29.07 -13.49 -27.76
N ASN A 469 -29.19 -12.21 -28.09
CA ASN A 469 -28.92 -11.66 -29.43
C ASN A 469 -27.44 -11.35 -29.70
N TYR A 470 -26.48 -11.74 -28.84
CA TYR A 470 -25.06 -11.40 -28.98
C TYR A 470 -24.38 -11.89 -30.27
N ALA A 471 -24.96 -12.88 -30.95
CA ALA A 471 -24.48 -13.38 -32.25
C ALA A 471 -25.26 -12.82 -33.47
N HIS A 472 -26.28 -11.99 -33.25
CA HIS A 472 -27.07 -11.42 -34.35
C HIS A 472 -26.38 -10.22 -35.01
N SER A 473 -26.78 -9.89 -36.24
CA SER A 473 -26.33 -8.70 -36.94
C SER A 473 -26.90 -7.42 -36.32
N GLY A 474 -26.04 -6.55 -35.81
CA GLY A 474 -26.43 -5.35 -35.08
C GLY A 474 -25.28 -4.72 -34.30
N PRO A 475 -25.57 -3.67 -33.51
CA PRO A 475 -24.58 -3.08 -32.62
C PRO A 475 -24.37 -3.96 -31.38
N LEU A 476 -23.10 -4.21 -31.04
CA LEU A 476 -22.66 -5.01 -29.91
C LEU A 476 -21.81 -4.13 -28.98
N LEU A 477 -22.17 -4.04 -27.70
CA LEU A 477 -21.38 -3.39 -26.66
C LEU A 477 -20.70 -4.45 -25.79
N VAL A 478 -19.37 -4.45 -25.77
CA VAL A 478 -18.54 -5.31 -24.93
C VAL A 478 -18.02 -4.49 -23.75
N ILE A 479 -18.57 -4.70 -22.57
CA ILE A 479 -18.16 -4.03 -21.32
C ILE A 479 -17.17 -4.93 -20.59
N VAL A 480 -16.00 -4.39 -20.26
CA VAL A 480 -14.92 -5.10 -19.55
C VAL A 480 -14.56 -4.26 -18.32
N HIS A 481 -14.92 -4.74 -17.13
CA HIS A 481 -14.93 -3.93 -15.92
C HIS A 481 -14.30 -4.64 -14.70
N ASP A 482 -13.70 -3.85 -13.80
CA ASP A 482 -13.36 -4.28 -12.44
C ASP A 482 -14.64 -4.59 -11.63
N PRO A 483 -14.59 -5.33 -10.51
CA PRO A 483 -15.78 -5.59 -9.70
C PRO A 483 -16.34 -4.28 -9.12
N PRO A 484 -17.67 -4.13 -9.00
CA PRO A 484 -18.31 -2.90 -8.52
C PRO A 484 -17.84 -2.52 -7.11
N GLN A 485 -17.80 -1.21 -6.85
CA GLN A 485 -17.27 -0.67 -5.60
C GLN A 485 -18.33 -0.77 -4.48
N ALA A 486 -17.91 -1.23 -3.30
CA ALA A 486 -18.73 -1.21 -2.10
C ALA A 486 -18.26 -0.11 -1.15
N ASN A 487 -19.10 0.89 -0.93
CA ASN A 487 -18.86 2.02 -0.05
C ASN A 487 -19.50 1.74 1.33
N GLY A 488 -18.69 1.37 2.31
CA GLY A 488 -19.13 1.14 3.69
C GLY A 488 -18.06 1.59 4.68
N GLN A 489 -18.48 2.26 5.76
CA GLN A 489 -17.57 2.59 6.85
C GLN A 489 -17.45 1.40 7.81
N ALA A 490 -16.23 0.90 8.02
CA ALA A 490 -15.97 -0.13 9.01
C ALA A 490 -16.20 0.43 10.42
N HIS A 491 -16.85 -0.36 11.28
CA HIS A 491 -17.14 0.02 12.65
C HIS A 491 -15.84 0.20 13.44
N HIS A 492 -15.60 1.44 13.87
CA HIS A 492 -14.32 1.93 14.42
C HIS A 492 -13.67 1.08 15.53
N ARG A 493 -14.44 0.30 16.31
CA ARG A 493 -13.89 -0.54 17.39
C ARG A 493 -13.61 -1.99 16.98
N THR A 494 -14.25 -2.51 15.93
CA THR A 494 -14.21 -3.94 15.56
C THR A 494 -13.72 -4.19 14.13
N GLY A 495 -13.66 -3.16 13.28
CA GLY A 495 -13.26 -3.29 11.87
C GLY A 495 -14.30 -4.01 10.99
N LEU A 496 -15.44 -4.42 11.55
CA LEU A 496 -16.52 -5.08 10.82
C LEU A 496 -17.31 -4.05 9.99
N LEU A 497 -17.69 -4.42 8.78
CA LEU A 497 -18.58 -3.61 7.94
C LEU A 497 -20.04 -3.76 8.38
N ASP A 498 -20.69 -2.66 8.71
CA ASP A 498 -22.13 -2.62 8.94
C ASP A 498 -22.87 -2.73 7.60
N LEU A 499 -23.39 -3.92 7.29
CA LEU A 499 -24.03 -4.20 6.00
C LEU A 499 -25.18 -3.25 5.65
N HIS A 500 -25.92 -2.76 6.66
CA HIS A 500 -27.02 -1.81 6.46
C HIS A 500 -26.57 -0.39 6.06
N ASN A 501 -25.30 -0.05 6.28
CA ASN A 501 -24.68 1.22 5.87
C ASN A 501 -23.71 1.03 4.68
N THR A 502 -23.53 -0.20 4.20
CA THR A 502 -22.65 -0.53 3.07
C THR A 502 -23.47 -0.49 1.78
N HIS A 503 -23.10 0.41 0.88
CA HIS A 503 -23.80 0.66 -0.37
C HIS A 503 -22.96 0.15 -1.55
N LEU A 504 -23.57 -0.65 -2.42
CA LEU A 504 -22.94 -1.06 -3.68
C LEU A 504 -23.15 0.04 -4.74
N ALA A 505 -22.07 0.49 -5.37
CA ALA A 505 -22.08 1.40 -6.50
C ALA A 505 -21.71 0.64 -7.78
N ASP A 506 -22.72 0.41 -8.62
CA ASP A 506 -22.65 -0.41 -9.84
C ASP A 506 -23.15 0.39 -11.06
N GLU A 507 -22.48 1.50 -11.38
CA GLU A 507 -22.89 2.39 -12.48
C GLU A 507 -22.75 1.73 -13.87
N THR A 508 -21.97 0.66 -14.03
CA THR A 508 -21.87 -0.10 -15.28
C THR A 508 -23.23 -0.69 -15.69
N LYS A 509 -24.08 -1.09 -14.73
CA LYS A 509 -25.46 -1.52 -15.00
C LYS A 509 -26.26 -0.46 -15.78
N THR A 510 -26.01 0.84 -15.56
CA THR A 510 -26.75 1.91 -16.26
C THR A 510 -26.42 1.96 -17.75
N TYR A 511 -25.22 1.48 -18.15
CA TYR A 511 -24.85 1.32 -19.56
C TYR A 511 -25.47 0.06 -20.17
N ILE A 512 -25.58 -1.03 -19.40
CA ILE A 512 -26.28 -2.26 -19.83
C ILE A 512 -27.76 -1.97 -20.08
N ASP A 513 -28.42 -1.30 -19.12
CA ASP A 513 -29.83 -0.90 -19.23
C ASP A 513 -30.08 -0.02 -20.47
N TRP A 514 -29.23 0.99 -20.67
CA TRP A 514 -29.29 1.84 -21.86
C TRP A 514 -29.08 1.03 -23.15
N ALA A 515 -28.06 0.17 -23.21
CA ALA A 515 -27.75 -0.62 -24.40
C ALA A 515 -28.90 -1.56 -24.78
N CYS A 516 -29.42 -2.32 -23.80
CA CYS A 516 -30.55 -3.22 -24.01
C CYS A 516 -31.83 -2.49 -24.43
N THR A 517 -32.15 -1.34 -23.81
CA THR A 517 -33.33 -0.55 -24.19
C THR A 517 -33.23 0.08 -25.59
N HIS A 518 -32.02 0.29 -26.11
CA HIS A 518 -31.75 0.84 -27.45
C HIS A 518 -31.45 -0.25 -28.49
N GLY A 519 -31.64 -1.53 -28.15
CA GLY A 519 -31.53 -2.65 -29.10
C GLY A 519 -30.11 -3.11 -29.41
N PHE A 520 -29.13 -2.73 -28.58
CA PHE A 520 -27.78 -3.29 -28.64
C PHE A 520 -27.79 -4.70 -28.04
N ALA A 521 -26.93 -5.56 -28.57
CA ALA A 521 -26.49 -6.73 -27.81
C ALA A 521 -25.40 -6.32 -26.81
N VAL A 522 -25.28 -7.05 -25.70
CA VAL A 522 -24.28 -6.77 -24.65
C VAL A 522 -23.53 -8.04 -24.31
N ILE A 523 -22.20 -7.94 -24.20
CA ILE A 523 -21.34 -8.90 -23.51
C ILE A 523 -20.69 -8.16 -22.34
N ASP A 524 -20.92 -8.65 -21.13
CA ASP A 524 -20.44 -8.08 -19.87
C ASP A 524 -19.40 -8.99 -19.23
N VAL A 525 -18.19 -8.46 -19.04
CA VAL A 525 -16.98 -9.18 -18.61
C VAL A 525 -16.45 -8.57 -17.31
N ASN A 526 -16.66 -9.26 -16.19
CA ASN A 526 -16.11 -8.86 -14.90
C ASN A 526 -14.71 -9.46 -14.71
N ILE A 527 -13.69 -8.63 -14.54
CA ILE A 527 -12.32 -9.09 -14.22
C ILE A 527 -12.15 -9.01 -12.70
N PRO A 528 -12.08 -10.13 -11.95
CA PRO A 528 -11.84 -10.10 -10.51
C PRO A 528 -10.47 -9.50 -10.22
N LYS A 529 -10.24 -8.99 -8.99
CA LYS A 529 -8.92 -8.49 -8.56
C LYS A 529 -8.05 -9.56 -7.89
N GLN A 530 -8.67 -10.66 -7.45
CA GLN A 530 -8.02 -11.82 -6.84
C GLN A 530 -8.77 -13.08 -7.29
N ILE A 531 -8.03 -14.17 -7.51
CA ILE A 531 -8.58 -15.46 -7.95
C ILE A 531 -8.70 -16.38 -6.73
N THR A 532 -9.92 -16.71 -6.33
CA THR A 532 -10.17 -17.57 -5.16
C THR A 532 -9.66 -18.99 -5.40
N GLY A 533 -8.74 -19.47 -4.56
CA GLY A 533 -8.28 -20.87 -4.58
C GLY A 533 -6.85 -21.10 -5.08
N LEU A 534 -6.13 -20.07 -5.51
CA LEU A 534 -4.66 -20.08 -5.55
C LEU A 534 -4.15 -19.79 -4.13
N GLU A 535 -3.11 -20.49 -3.67
CA GLU A 535 -2.67 -20.43 -2.28
C GLU A 535 -1.99 -19.10 -1.89
N ASP A 536 -2.30 -18.67 -0.66
CA ASP A 536 -1.81 -17.50 0.10
C ASP A 536 -2.10 -16.07 -0.46
N PRO A 537 -2.88 -15.22 0.26
CA PRO A 537 -3.03 -13.80 -0.05
C PRO A 537 -1.80 -12.93 0.29
N SER A 538 -0.66 -13.50 0.69
CA SER A 538 0.62 -12.78 0.70
C SER A 538 1.00 -12.39 -0.74
N VAL A 539 0.90 -11.11 -1.06
CA VAL A 539 1.11 -10.57 -2.41
C VAL A 539 2.58 -10.72 -2.83
N SER A 540 2.91 -11.83 -3.51
CA SER A 540 4.12 -11.92 -4.32
C SER A 540 3.90 -11.29 -5.69
N GLU A 541 4.94 -10.66 -6.25
CA GLU A 541 4.89 -10.10 -7.61
C GLU A 541 4.49 -11.17 -8.65
N GLU A 542 4.95 -12.41 -8.45
CA GLU A 542 4.66 -13.60 -9.27
C GLU A 542 3.14 -13.90 -9.36
N SER A 543 2.38 -13.69 -8.27
CA SER A 543 0.92 -13.86 -8.27
C SER A 543 0.20 -12.78 -9.07
N ALA A 544 0.68 -11.52 -8.98
CA ALA A 544 0.13 -10.40 -9.73
C ALA A 544 0.39 -10.53 -11.26
N GLU A 545 1.56 -11.05 -11.64
CA GLU A 545 1.86 -11.37 -13.04
C GLU A 545 0.98 -12.50 -13.57
N LYS A 546 0.84 -13.62 -12.83
CA LYS A 546 -0.07 -14.74 -13.21
C LYS A 546 -1.51 -14.24 -13.39
N HIS A 547 -2.01 -13.41 -12.47
CA HIS A 547 -3.34 -12.80 -12.56
C HIS A 547 -3.52 -11.94 -13.82
N THR A 548 -2.52 -11.10 -14.11
CA THR A 548 -2.52 -10.22 -15.29
C THR A 548 -2.54 -11.02 -16.59
N GLN A 549 -1.82 -12.15 -16.64
CA GLN A 549 -1.79 -13.03 -17.80
C GLN A 549 -3.15 -13.70 -18.03
N LEU A 550 -3.72 -14.37 -17.02
CA LEU A 550 -5.03 -15.02 -17.09
C LEU A 550 -6.15 -14.06 -17.55
N SER A 551 -6.09 -12.80 -17.11
CA SER A 551 -7.06 -11.76 -17.50
C SER A 551 -6.92 -11.30 -18.95
N ARG A 552 -5.72 -11.38 -19.54
CA ARG A 552 -5.50 -11.15 -20.99
C ARG A 552 -6.02 -12.31 -21.81
N ASP A 553 -5.70 -13.54 -21.40
CA ASP A 553 -6.07 -14.77 -22.12
C ASP A 553 -7.59 -14.97 -22.16
N LEU A 554 -8.31 -14.57 -21.09
CA LEU A 554 -9.77 -14.50 -21.09
C LEU A 554 -10.32 -13.61 -22.21
N LEU A 555 -9.83 -12.38 -22.33
CA LEU A 555 -10.39 -11.44 -23.31
C LEU A 555 -10.04 -11.86 -24.76
N GLN A 556 -8.87 -12.46 -24.96
CA GLN A 556 -8.49 -13.11 -26.22
C GLN A 556 -9.45 -14.25 -26.56
N TYR A 557 -9.74 -15.15 -25.61
CA TYR A 557 -10.67 -16.27 -25.80
C TYR A 557 -12.07 -15.78 -26.18
N ILE A 558 -12.59 -14.74 -25.51
CA ILE A 558 -13.90 -14.16 -25.83
C ILE A 558 -13.92 -13.58 -27.25
N TRP A 559 -12.84 -12.92 -27.66
CA TRP A 559 -12.71 -12.39 -29.02
C TRP A 559 -12.82 -13.51 -30.06
N GLU A 560 -11.92 -14.50 -30.00
CA GLU A 560 -11.80 -15.59 -30.98
C GLU A 560 -13.05 -16.49 -31.04
N ASN A 561 -13.65 -16.82 -29.89
CA ASN A 561 -14.70 -17.85 -29.81
C ASN A 561 -16.13 -17.28 -29.88
N TYR A 562 -16.35 -15.99 -29.58
CA TYR A 562 -17.69 -15.42 -29.48
C TYR A 562 -17.92 -14.15 -30.32
N ILE A 563 -16.89 -13.36 -30.63
CA ILE A 563 -17.05 -12.07 -31.32
C ILE A 563 -16.59 -12.16 -32.78
N GLU A 564 -15.40 -12.70 -33.02
CA GLU A 564 -14.74 -12.73 -34.32
C GLU A 564 -15.55 -13.52 -35.37
N ILE A 565 -16.21 -14.60 -34.94
CA ILE A 565 -17.05 -15.47 -35.78
C ILE A 565 -18.28 -14.72 -36.37
N ASN A 566 -18.67 -13.56 -35.81
CA ASN A 566 -19.89 -12.83 -36.19
C ASN A 566 -19.61 -11.62 -37.11
N ASP A 567 -19.49 -11.85 -38.42
CA ASP A 567 -19.07 -10.87 -39.44
C ASP A 567 -19.99 -9.63 -39.64
N SER A 568 -21.16 -9.58 -39.02
CA SER A 568 -22.21 -8.58 -39.33
C SER A 568 -22.52 -7.60 -38.20
N GLN A 569 -21.53 -7.31 -37.35
CA GLN A 569 -21.70 -6.51 -36.14
C GLN A 569 -20.96 -5.17 -36.17
N GLN A 570 -21.48 -4.19 -35.46
CA GLN A 570 -20.77 -2.95 -35.11
C GLN A 570 -20.32 -3.05 -33.65
N ILE A 571 -19.04 -3.29 -33.42
CA ILE A 571 -18.52 -3.62 -32.09
C ILE A 571 -18.01 -2.36 -31.39
N PHE A 572 -18.51 -2.10 -30.18
CA PHE A 572 -18.00 -1.09 -29.27
C PHE A 572 -17.36 -1.77 -28.06
N MET A 573 -16.16 -1.35 -27.67
CA MET A 573 -15.50 -1.86 -26.46
C MET A 573 -15.49 -0.79 -25.37
N MET A 574 -15.85 -1.15 -24.15
CA MET A 574 -15.86 -0.25 -22.99
C MET A 574 -15.04 -0.86 -21.85
N GLY A 575 -13.88 -0.29 -21.56
CA GLY A 575 -13.02 -0.66 -20.43
C GLY A 575 -13.23 0.24 -19.22
N VAL A 576 -13.38 -0.35 -18.03
CA VAL A 576 -13.65 0.38 -16.78
C VAL A 576 -12.66 -0.01 -15.69
N GLY A 577 -11.86 0.95 -15.22
CA GLY A 577 -10.89 0.72 -14.14
C GLY A 577 -9.59 0.09 -14.65
N ALA A 578 -9.05 -0.90 -13.92
CA ALA A 578 -7.87 -1.64 -14.36
C ALA A 578 -8.18 -2.52 -15.58
N ALA A 579 -9.43 -3.01 -15.70
CA ALA A 579 -9.91 -3.84 -16.79
C ALA A 579 -9.64 -3.26 -18.20
N GLY A 580 -9.65 -1.93 -18.35
CA GLY A 580 -9.31 -1.25 -19.62
C GLY A 580 -7.89 -1.54 -20.15
N ALA A 581 -6.97 -1.97 -19.28
CA ALA A 581 -5.64 -2.45 -19.67
C ALA A 581 -5.71 -3.69 -20.57
N HIS A 582 -6.67 -4.60 -20.33
CA HIS A 582 -6.81 -5.84 -21.09
C HIS A 582 -7.42 -5.56 -22.47
N VAL A 583 -8.35 -4.59 -22.57
CA VAL A 583 -8.85 -4.09 -23.87
C VAL A 583 -7.70 -3.54 -24.72
N LEU A 584 -6.78 -2.76 -24.13
CA LEU A 584 -5.60 -2.24 -24.84
C LEU A 584 -4.59 -3.32 -25.25
N HIS A 585 -4.51 -4.41 -24.47
CA HIS A 585 -3.71 -5.58 -24.83
C HIS A 585 -4.31 -6.30 -26.04
N LEU A 586 -5.61 -6.59 -26.04
CA LEU A 586 -6.34 -7.20 -27.16
C LEU A 586 -6.16 -6.39 -28.47
N LEU A 587 -6.32 -5.07 -28.37
CA LEU A 587 -6.09 -4.13 -29.48
C LEU A 587 -4.62 -4.12 -29.95
N SER A 588 -3.66 -4.44 -29.10
CA SER A 588 -2.26 -4.53 -29.49
C SER A 588 -1.96 -5.86 -30.21
N SER A 589 -2.55 -6.97 -29.78
CA SER A 589 -2.26 -8.33 -30.26
C SER A 589 -2.92 -8.73 -31.59
N ASN A 590 -4.20 -8.40 -31.81
CA ASN A 590 -4.97 -8.97 -32.94
C ASN A 590 -5.03 -8.00 -34.13
N GLU A 591 -4.31 -8.25 -35.23
CA GLU A 591 -4.16 -7.25 -36.29
C GLU A 591 -5.50 -6.74 -36.86
N GLU A 592 -6.43 -7.66 -37.14
CA GLU A 592 -7.73 -7.45 -37.79
C GLU A 592 -8.79 -6.77 -36.88
N ILE A 593 -8.53 -6.65 -35.57
CA ILE A 593 -9.50 -6.08 -34.61
C ILE A 593 -9.88 -4.63 -34.93
N MET A 594 -8.96 -3.87 -35.54
CA MET A 594 -9.14 -2.45 -35.86
C MET A 594 -10.10 -2.21 -37.04
N ASP A 595 -10.39 -3.26 -37.83
CA ASP A 595 -11.38 -3.23 -38.91
C ASP A 595 -12.77 -3.65 -38.41
N ARG A 596 -12.84 -4.36 -37.26
CA ARG A 596 -14.06 -4.91 -36.65
C ARG A 596 -14.62 -4.03 -35.52
N VAL A 597 -13.76 -3.41 -34.72
CA VAL A 597 -14.16 -2.51 -33.62
C VAL A 597 -14.42 -1.10 -34.18
N ALA A 598 -15.60 -0.55 -33.91
CA ALA A 598 -15.98 0.79 -34.31
C ALA A 598 -15.38 1.87 -33.40
N HIS A 599 -15.42 1.68 -32.08
CA HIS A 599 -14.89 2.64 -31.11
C HIS A 599 -14.54 1.99 -29.76
N VAL A 600 -13.60 2.60 -29.04
CA VAL A 600 -13.12 2.13 -27.73
C VAL A 600 -13.31 3.22 -26.66
N ILE A 601 -14.11 2.94 -25.64
CA ILE A 601 -14.34 3.81 -24.49
C ILE A 601 -13.52 3.27 -23.32
N ASN A 602 -12.75 4.11 -22.63
CA ASN A 602 -11.98 3.72 -21.45
C ASN A 602 -12.17 4.73 -20.33
N PHE A 603 -12.36 4.24 -19.10
CA PHE A 603 -12.42 5.04 -17.87
C PHE A 603 -11.25 4.69 -16.97
N VAL A 604 -10.38 5.67 -16.71
CA VAL A 604 -9.11 5.50 -15.98
C VAL A 604 -9.04 6.45 -14.79
N ALA A 605 -9.08 5.90 -13.59
CA ALA A 605 -8.89 6.64 -12.33
C ALA A 605 -7.40 6.64 -11.92
N ASP A 606 -7.03 5.78 -10.99
CA ASP A 606 -5.70 5.78 -10.35
C ASP A 606 -4.63 5.02 -11.17
N ASN A 607 -5.06 4.22 -12.15
CA ASN A 607 -4.18 3.38 -12.96
C ASN A 607 -3.39 4.19 -13.99
N ALA A 608 -2.11 3.85 -14.18
CA ALA A 608 -1.26 4.52 -15.16
C ALA A 608 -1.80 4.37 -16.61
N LEU A 609 -1.76 5.47 -17.38
CA LEU A 609 -2.15 5.44 -18.79
C LEU A 609 -1.28 4.49 -19.63
N LEU A 610 -1.91 3.43 -20.12
CA LEU A 610 -1.30 2.46 -21.03
C LEU A 610 -1.42 2.92 -22.49
N ALA A 611 -0.49 2.45 -23.30
CA ALA A 611 -0.43 2.75 -24.73
C ALA A 611 -0.67 1.49 -25.55
N VAL A 612 -1.35 1.63 -26.69
CA VAL A 612 -1.33 0.60 -27.74
C VAL A 612 0.11 0.45 -28.24
N ARG A 613 0.64 -0.78 -28.23
CA ARG A 613 2.02 -1.09 -28.64
C ARG A 613 2.01 -2.01 -29.86
N ARG A 614 2.17 -1.43 -31.05
CA ARG A 614 2.49 -2.15 -32.30
C ARG A 614 3.74 -1.57 -32.95
N GLN A 615 4.32 -2.31 -33.89
CA GLN A 615 5.49 -1.86 -34.68
C GLN A 615 5.11 -0.86 -35.78
N THR A 616 3.82 -0.72 -36.10
CA THR A 616 3.28 0.17 -37.14
C THR A 616 2.67 1.45 -36.54
N ASP A 617 2.95 2.60 -37.14
CA ASP A 617 2.46 3.91 -36.67
C ASP A 617 0.93 4.07 -36.79
N ASP A 618 0.31 3.35 -37.73
CA ASP A 618 -1.13 3.44 -38.03
C ASP A 618 -2.01 3.08 -36.83
N ALA A 619 -1.60 2.11 -36.01
CA ALA A 619 -2.34 1.68 -34.82
C ALA A 619 -2.54 2.82 -33.80
N SER A 620 -1.51 3.67 -33.60
CA SER A 620 -1.62 4.84 -32.73
C SER A 620 -2.50 5.93 -33.33
N ALA A 621 -2.52 6.08 -34.65
CA ALA A 621 -3.36 7.05 -35.34
C ALA A 621 -4.83 6.59 -35.46
N TRP A 622 -5.08 5.28 -35.54
CA TRP A 622 -6.40 4.67 -35.43
C TRP A 622 -6.94 4.84 -34.00
N TYR A 623 -6.20 4.41 -32.98
CA TYR A 623 -6.67 4.46 -31.59
C TYR A 623 -6.94 5.89 -31.12
N TRP A 624 -6.15 6.88 -31.54
CA TRP A 624 -6.44 8.29 -31.23
C TRP A 624 -7.74 8.82 -31.87
N ARG A 625 -8.18 8.28 -33.02
CA ARG A 625 -9.44 8.67 -33.68
C ARG A 625 -10.64 7.91 -33.14
N ASN A 626 -10.47 6.61 -32.89
CA ASN A 626 -11.54 5.67 -32.56
C ASN A 626 -11.53 5.30 -31.06
N SER A 627 -11.21 6.26 -30.19
CA SER A 627 -11.37 6.10 -28.75
C SER A 627 -11.87 7.34 -28.03
N HIS A 628 -12.41 7.13 -26.82
CA HIS A 628 -12.62 8.14 -25.79
C HIS A 628 -12.04 7.60 -24.48
N VAL A 629 -10.97 8.24 -23.99
CA VAL A 629 -10.26 7.83 -22.77
C VAL A 629 -10.51 8.88 -21.70
N PHE A 630 -11.54 8.66 -20.88
CA PHE A 630 -11.87 9.52 -19.75
C PHE A 630 -10.89 9.25 -18.61
N VAL A 631 -10.25 10.31 -18.12
CA VAL A 631 -9.20 10.24 -17.10
C VAL A 631 -9.54 11.13 -15.91
N ALA A 632 -9.35 10.61 -14.69
CA ALA A 632 -9.58 11.29 -13.42
C ALA A 632 -8.93 12.69 -13.36
N ASN A 633 -9.54 13.63 -12.62
CA ASN A 633 -9.10 15.02 -12.50
C ASN A 633 -7.69 15.18 -11.89
N SER A 634 -7.32 14.37 -10.91
CA SER A 634 -6.02 14.40 -10.19
C SER A 634 -4.93 13.53 -10.82
N HIS A 635 -5.26 12.68 -11.80
CA HIS A 635 -4.33 11.71 -12.37
C HIS A 635 -3.09 12.36 -13.05
N LEU A 636 -1.94 11.67 -12.97
CA LEU A 636 -0.63 12.11 -13.48
C LEU A 636 -0.57 12.41 -14.99
N ALA A 637 -1.63 12.16 -15.76
CA ALA A 637 -1.73 12.55 -17.18
C ALA A 637 -1.79 14.07 -17.43
N TRP A 638 -2.03 14.86 -16.38
CA TRP A 638 -2.13 16.32 -16.45
C TRP A 638 -0.84 17.05 -16.05
N ASP A 639 0.18 16.30 -15.61
CA ASP A 639 1.53 16.77 -15.36
C ASP A 639 2.06 17.55 -16.60
N PRO A 640 2.43 18.84 -16.46
CA PRO A 640 2.94 19.66 -17.56
C PRO A 640 4.19 19.11 -18.25
N GLU A 641 5.00 18.29 -17.56
CA GLU A 641 6.21 17.69 -18.11
C GLU A 641 5.90 16.51 -19.05
N ARG A 642 4.70 15.90 -18.92
CA ARG A 642 4.31 14.70 -19.69
C ARG A 642 3.67 15.05 -21.02
N LYS A 643 4.42 14.80 -22.10
CA LYS A 643 3.91 14.93 -23.48
C LYS A 643 2.80 13.91 -23.78
N LYS A 644 1.57 14.41 -23.97
CA LYS A 644 0.44 13.66 -24.53
C LYS A 644 0.78 13.14 -25.94
N ARG A 645 0.56 11.85 -26.19
CA ARG A 645 0.88 11.17 -27.47
C ARG A 645 -0.34 10.37 -27.95
N LYS A 646 -0.53 10.29 -29.27
CA LYS A 646 -1.65 9.57 -29.93
C LYS A 646 -1.85 8.12 -29.44
N LYS A 647 -0.75 7.43 -29.12
CA LYS A 647 -0.76 6.05 -28.58
C LYS A 647 -1.59 5.84 -27.30
N TYR A 648 -1.94 6.91 -26.57
CA TYR A 648 -2.78 6.88 -25.37
C TYR A 648 -4.27 7.12 -25.65
N GLY A 649 -4.68 7.26 -26.92
CA GLY A 649 -6.07 7.51 -27.30
C GLY A 649 -6.47 8.99 -27.22
N ASN A 650 -7.75 9.28 -27.42
CA ASN A 650 -8.30 10.63 -27.22
C ASN A 650 -8.57 10.87 -25.73
N ILE A 651 -7.59 11.47 -25.04
CA ILE A 651 -7.66 11.68 -23.58
C ILE A 651 -8.60 12.85 -23.25
N ILE A 652 -9.70 12.55 -22.56
CA ILE A 652 -10.69 13.51 -22.06
C ILE A 652 -10.51 13.65 -20.55
N LYS A 653 -10.52 14.89 -20.04
CA LYS A 653 -10.43 15.15 -18.60
C LYS A 653 -11.81 15.04 -17.95
N SER A 654 -11.93 14.16 -16.96
CA SER A 654 -13.11 14.09 -16.09
C SER A 654 -13.06 15.17 -15.00
N PRO A 655 -14.21 15.70 -14.52
CA PRO A 655 -14.26 16.54 -13.32
C PRO A 655 -14.14 15.74 -12.00
N TYR A 656 -14.31 14.41 -12.04
CA TYR A 656 -14.25 13.53 -10.87
C TYR A 656 -13.07 12.55 -10.95
N ASP A 657 -12.66 12.03 -9.78
CA ASP A 657 -11.58 11.05 -9.63
C ASP A 657 -12.11 9.61 -9.45
N GLY A 658 -13.24 9.42 -8.77
CA GLY A 658 -13.85 8.11 -8.53
C GLY A 658 -14.44 7.49 -9.80
N ILE A 659 -14.17 6.21 -10.07
CA ILE A 659 -14.58 5.54 -11.31
C ILE A 659 -16.11 5.56 -11.54
N ASN A 660 -16.91 5.38 -10.48
CA ASN A 660 -18.37 5.46 -10.56
C ASN A 660 -18.85 6.90 -10.83
N ASP A 661 -18.23 7.91 -10.23
CA ASP A 661 -18.56 9.32 -10.49
C ASP A 661 -18.22 9.71 -11.95
N MET A 662 -17.11 9.18 -12.48
CA MET A 662 -16.73 9.34 -13.89
C MET A 662 -17.78 8.68 -14.83
N LEU A 663 -18.18 7.44 -14.54
CA LEU A 663 -19.23 6.74 -15.28
C LEU A 663 -20.54 7.53 -15.28
N TYR A 664 -21.03 7.92 -14.10
CA TYR A 664 -22.25 8.70 -13.95
C TYR A 664 -22.19 10.03 -14.72
N ALA A 665 -21.09 10.76 -14.62
CA ALA A 665 -20.91 12.07 -15.23
C ALA A 665 -20.88 12.02 -16.77
N HIS A 666 -20.15 11.07 -17.36
CA HIS A 666 -19.98 10.94 -18.82
C HIS A 666 -21.02 10.02 -19.47
N ARG A 667 -21.98 9.47 -18.70
CA ARG A 667 -23.04 8.58 -19.20
C ARG A 667 -23.78 9.19 -20.39
N HIS A 668 -24.24 10.44 -20.27
CA HIS A 668 -25.01 11.09 -21.33
C HIS A 668 -24.19 11.27 -22.61
N ASP A 669 -22.93 11.70 -22.49
CA ASP A 669 -22.04 11.94 -23.63
C ASP A 669 -21.71 10.62 -24.36
N VAL A 670 -21.41 9.55 -23.60
CA VAL A 670 -21.10 8.23 -24.16
C VAL A 670 -22.32 7.60 -24.82
N THR A 671 -23.48 7.58 -24.15
CA THR A 671 -24.71 6.99 -24.71
C THR A 671 -25.18 7.74 -25.96
N THR A 672 -25.11 9.08 -25.96
CA THR A 672 -25.41 9.91 -27.13
C THR A 672 -24.47 9.62 -28.30
N PHE A 673 -23.16 9.43 -28.04
CA PHE A 673 -22.20 9.05 -29.06
C PHE A 673 -22.48 7.66 -29.66
N LEU A 674 -22.80 6.67 -28.81
CA LEU A 674 -23.11 5.30 -29.25
C LEU A 674 -24.35 5.27 -30.17
N ASP A 675 -25.44 5.95 -29.79
CA ASP A 675 -26.64 6.07 -30.63
C ASP A 675 -26.33 6.73 -32.00
N GLN A 676 -25.65 7.87 -31.99
CA GLN A 676 -25.29 8.59 -33.22
C GLN A 676 -24.43 7.73 -34.16
N SER A 677 -23.38 7.08 -33.63
CA SER A 677 -22.49 6.19 -34.37
C SER A 677 -23.24 4.99 -34.96
N THR A 678 -24.20 4.43 -34.23
CA THR A 678 -25.04 3.33 -34.71
C THR A 678 -26.04 3.76 -35.78
N GLN A 679 -26.68 4.92 -35.63
CA GLN A 679 -27.57 5.46 -36.67
C GLN A 679 -26.82 5.76 -37.98
N GLU A 680 -25.57 6.22 -37.91
CA GLU A 680 -24.72 6.43 -39.09
C GLU A 680 -24.34 5.11 -39.76
N TRP A 681 -23.93 4.11 -38.98
CA TRP A 681 -23.61 2.76 -39.50
C TRP A 681 -24.83 2.09 -40.15
N GLN A 682 -26.01 2.16 -39.54
CA GLN A 682 -27.26 1.63 -40.11
C GLN A 682 -27.65 2.32 -41.44
N LYS A 683 -27.45 3.64 -41.54
CA LYS A 683 -27.63 4.39 -42.81
C LYS A 683 -26.63 3.90 -43.87
N GLY A 684 -25.37 3.73 -43.49
CA GLY A 684 -24.30 3.20 -44.35
C GLY A 684 -24.62 1.80 -44.89
N GLN A 685 -24.97 0.85 -44.00
CA GLN A 685 -25.46 -0.50 -44.32
C GLN A 685 -26.63 -0.45 -45.32
N THR A 686 -27.64 0.38 -45.04
CA THR A 686 -28.83 0.54 -45.90
C THR A 686 -28.46 1.07 -47.29
N GLU A 687 -27.51 2.02 -47.37
CA GLU A 687 -27.03 2.53 -48.66
C GLU A 687 -26.18 1.50 -49.41
N GLN A 688 -25.30 0.75 -48.72
CA GLN A 688 -24.51 -0.32 -49.31
C GLN A 688 -25.40 -1.44 -49.87
N GLN A 689 -26.45 -1.84 -49.13
CA GLN A 689 -27.47 -2.78 -49.61
C GLN A 689 -28.24 -2.21 -50.81
N ARG A 690 -28.59 -0.91 -50.80
CA ARG A 690 -29.20 -0.24 -51.97
C ARG A 690 -28.28 -0.20 -53.18
N ARG A 691 -26.96 -0.02 -53.00
CA ARG A 691 -25.95 -0.05 -54.07
C ARG A 691 -25.80 -1.48 -54.62
N LYS A 692 -25.56 -2.48 -53.77
CA LYS A 692 -25.53 -3.91 -54.17
C LYS A 692 -26.82 -4.34 -54.88
N ARG A 693 -27.99 -3.87 -54.44
CA ARG A 693 -29.29 -4.18 -55.08
C ARG A 693 -29.49 -3.44 -56.41
N LYS A 694 -28.92 -2.25 -56.59
CA LYS A 694 -28.85 -1.56 -57.89
C LYS A 694 -27.90 -2.27 -58.85
N GLU A 695 -26.74 -2.71 -58.38
CA GLU A 695 -25.76 -3.48 -59.16
C GLU A 695 -26.32 -4.86 -59.57
N LEU A 696 -27.01 -5.55 -58.66
CA LEU A 696 -27.69 -6.80 -58.98
C LEU A 696 -28.79 -6.58 -60.03
N ASN A 697 -29.56 -5.50 -59.91
CA ASN A 697 -30.58 -5.14 -60.89
C ASN A 697 -29.98 -4.70 -62.25
N SER A 698 -28.84 -3.99 -62.28
CA SER A 698 -28.17 -3.66 -63.54
C SER A 698 -27.57 -4.91 -64.19
N ASN A 699 -27.04 -5.84 -63.40
CA ASN A 699 -26.54 -7.12 -63.90
C ASN A 699 -27.68 -8.02 -64.41
N LEU A 700 -28.86 -7.99 -63.78
CA LEU A 700 -30.08 -8.64 -64.29
C LEU A 700 -30.61 -7.98 -65.57
N LEU A 701 -30.58 -6.64 -65.69
CA LEU A 701 -30.89 -5.96 -66.95
C LEU A 701 -29.89 -6.35 -68.07
N ASN A 702 -28.59 -6.36 -67.77
CA ASN A 702 -27.54 -6.75 -68.72
C ASN A 702 -27.63 -8.24 -69.13
N ALA A 703 -28.05 -9.13 -68.22
CA ALA A 703 -28.36 -10.51 -68.56
C ALA A 703 -29.62 -10.63 -69.44
N SER A 704 -30.62 -9.77 -69.22
CA SER A 704 -31.83 -9.73 -70.03
C SER A 704 -31.62 -9.17 -71.44
N THR A 705 -30.68 -8.24 -71.65
CA THR A 705 -30.29 -7.78 -73.00
C THR A 705 -29.45 -8.83 -73.71
N HIS A 706 -28.52 -9.51 -73.03
CA HIS A 706 -27.77 -10.62 -73.64
C HIS A 706 -28.68 -11.80 -74.06
N LEU A 707 -29.75 -12.08 -73.32
CA LEU A 707 -30.74 -13.09 -73.71
C LEU A 707 -31.58 -12.71 -74.94
N GLN A 708 -31.74 -11.41 -75.24
CA GLN A 708 -32.42 -10.99 -76.48
C GLN A 708 -31.51 -11.09 -77.70
N GLU A 709 -30.22 -10.75 -77.61
CA GLU A 709 -29.27 -10.84 -78.72
C GLU A 709 -28.99 -12.28 -79.18
N ILE A 710 -29.11 -13.27 -78.29
CA ILE A 710 -28.86 -14.70 -78.62
C ILE A 710 -30.04 -15.32 -79.40
N THR A 711 -31.22 -14.70 -79.42
CA THR A 711 -32.41 -15.26 -80.09
C THR A 711 -32.55 -14.91 -81.58
N SER A 712 -31.58 -14.21 -82.17
CA SER A 712 -31.62 -13.82 -83.59
C SER A 712 -30.35 -14.22 -84.37
N THR A 713 -30.01 -15.51 -84.41
CA THR A 713 -29.32 -16.18 -85.56
C THR A 713 -29.02 -17.66 -85.28
N SER A 714 -29.82 -18.58 -85.84
CA SER A 714 -29.35 -19.78 -86.57
C SER A 714 -30.51 -20.71 -86.88
N ASP A 715 -30.45 -21.33 -88.05
CA ASP A 715 -31.56 -22.03 -88.70
C ASP A 715 -31.33 -23.55 -88.71
N GLU A 716 -32.40 -24.28 -89.02
CA GLU A 716 -32.42 -25.67 -89.52
C GLU A 716 -31.99 -26.89 -88.63
N ARG A 717 -33.04 -27.65 -88.25
CA ARG A 717 -33.25 -29.11 -88.47
C ARG A 717 -32.97 -30.16 -87.37
N SER A 718 -34.10 -30.79 -87.01
CA SER A 718 -34.31 -32.19 -86.57
C SER A 718 -33.61 -32.69 -85.30
N GLY A 719 -34.28 -33.26 -84.29
CA GLY A 719 -35.73 -33.43 -84.06
C GLY A 719 -36.07 -34.81 -83.50
N LEU A 720 -36.77 -34.87 -82.35
CA LEU A 720 -37.70 -35.95 -81.93
C LEU A 720 -38.27 -35.69 -80.52
N ARG A 721 -39.57 -35.37 -80.48
CA ARG A 721 -40.60 -35.69 -79.47
C ARG A 721 -40.26 -35.69 -77.96
N SER A 722 -40.87 -34.73 -77.25
CA SER A 722 -41.39 -34.90 -75.88
C SER A 722 -42.53 -35.95 -75.84
N PRO A 723 -42.87 -36.51 -74.66
CA PRO A 723 -43.90 -35.89 -73.80
C PRO A 723 -43.55 -35.95 -72.30
N GLY A 724 -44.16 -35.20 -71.39
CA GLY A 724 -45.20 -34.17 -71.51
C GLY A 724 -45.51 -33.58 -70.12
N GLY A 725 -46.28 -32.48 -70.07
CA GLY A 725 -46.91 -32.02 -68.82
C GLY A 725 -48.14 -32.89 -68.44
N PRO A 726 -49.09 -32.43 -67.60
CA PRO A 726 -49.40 -31.01 -67.36
C PRO A 726 -49.71 -30.74 -65.85
N PRO A 727 -50.60 -29.81 -65.40
CA PRO A 727 -50.13 -28.79 -64.44
C PRO A 727 -51.09 -28.55 -63.22
N ILE A 728 -50.78 -27.51 -62.43
CA ILE A 728 -51.70 -26.66 -61.62
C ILE A 728 -52.78 -27.34 -60.77
N GLY A 729 -52.74 -27.11 -59.45
CA GLY A 729 -53.87 -27.32 -58.53
C GLY A 729 -53.77 -26.40 -57.31
N MET A 730 -54.85 -25.70 -56.95
CA MET A 730 -54.87 -24.62 -55.96
C MET A 730 -55.93 -24.88 -54.87
N PHE A 731 -55.77 -24.25 -53.69
CA PHE A 731 -56.72 -24.13 -52.56
C PHE A 731 -56.99 -25.34 -51.64
N GLY A 732 -57.25 -25.03 -50.35
CA GLY A 732 -58.45 -25.60 -49.69
C GLY A 732 -58.36 -26.07 -48.23
N VAL A 733 -58.51 -25.14 -47.28
CA VAL A 733 -58.90 -25.29 -45.86
C VAL A 733 -59.93 -26.41 -45.56
N SER A 734 -59.78 -27.16 -44.45
CA SER A 734 -60.85 -27.45 -43.44
C SER A 734 -60.32 -28.21 -42.19
N ALA A 735 -61.18 -28.51 -41.21
CA ALA A 735 -60.80 -28.67 -39.79
C ALA A 735 -61.34 -29.93 -39.06
N GLY A 736 -60.56 -30.42 -38.06
CA GLY A 736 -60.98 -31.28 -36.92
C GLY A 736 -61.46 -32.71 -37.23
N PRO A 737 -62.00 -33.46 -36.23
CA PRO A 737 -61.91 -33.29 -34.76
C PRO A 737 -61.78 -34.63 -33.94
N PHE A 738 -61.86 -34.53 -32.60
CA PHE A 738 -62.23 -35.56 -31.58
C PHE A 738 -61.28 -36.67 -31.08
N GLY A 739 -61.36 -36.91 -29.75
CA GLY A 739 -61.00 -38.13 -29.01
C GLY A 739 -59.79 -37.99 -28.07
N GLY A 740 -59.82 -38.36 -26.78
CA GLY A 740 -60.92 -38.81 -25.92
C GLY A 740 -60.50 -39.78 -24.79
N VAL A 741 -60.38 -39.28 -23.55
CA VAL A 741 -60.64 -39.98 -22.26
C VAL A 741 -59.84 -41.27 -21.91
N ARG A 742 -59.03 -41.22 -20.83
CA ARG A 742 -59.31 -41.96 -19.54
C ARG A 742 -58.35 -41.65 -18.38
N GLN A 743 -58.87 -41.80 -17.15
CA GLN A 743 -58.15 -41.73 -15.87
C GLN A 743 -57.73 -43.12 -15.35
N GLN A 744 -56.67 -43.17 -14.55
CA GLN A 744 -56.41 -43.98 -13.32
C GLN A 744 -54.92 -43.77 -12.94
N GLY A 745 -54.44 -43.74 -11.70
CA GLY A 745 -55.05 -43.87 -10.37
C GLY A 745 -54.15 -44.69 -9.42
N LEU A 746 -53.86 -44.20 -8.21
CA LEU A 746 -53.01 -44.81 -7.13
C LEU A 746 -51.49 -44.82 -7.43
N GLY A 747 -50.54 -44.71 -6.48
CA GLY A 747 -50.60 -44.36 -5.05
C GLY A 747 -49.32 -44.73 -4.26
N GLY A 748 -48.91 -43.91 -3.27
CA GLY A 748 -48.33 -44.37 -1.97
C GLY A 748 -46.80 -44.48 -1.76
N GLY A 749 -46.33 -44.13 -0.55
CA GLY A 749 -44.96 -44.35 0.00
C GLY A 749 -43.94 -43.26 -0.40
N ARG A 750 -43.22 -42.50 0.46
CA ARG A 750 -42.82 -42.54 1.89
C ARG A 750 -41.59 -43.40 2.26
N GLU A 751 -40.50 -42.69 2.59
CA GLU A 751 -39.29 -42.98 3.43
C GLU A 751 -38.03 -42.42 2.73
N ILE A 752 -37.34 -41.39 3.28
CA ILE A 752 -36.44 -41.37 4.45
C ILE A 752 -35.14 -42.16 4.22
N LYS A 753 -34.07 -41.44 3.88
CA LYS A 753 -32.87 -41.35 4.71
C LYS A 753 -32.12 -40.04 4.46
#